data_AF-A0A6A5BPN1-F1
#
_entry.id   AF-A0A6A5BPN1-F1
#
_cell.length_a   1.000
_cell.length_b   1.000
_cell.length_c   1.000
_cell.angle_alpha   90.00
_cell.angle_beta   90.00
_cell.angle_gamma   90.00
#
_symmetry.space_group_name_H-M   'P 1'
#
loop_
_entity.id
_entity.type
_entity.pdbx_description
1 polymer ?
#
loop_
_entity_poly.entity_id
_entity_poly.type
_entity_poly.pdbx_seq_one_letter_code
_entity_poly.pdbx_strand_id
1 'polypeptide(L)'
;MKKVRPNPKFHVLGKVYDLRLRNKNSSTFKSTFSVNRTFPTSHNQENLYKFHFHRIASSERRDHTKNEIIFKRDFHHSFNKYYFHHRILLDQDFSHSIKKSTTLREFEMVESSLQQQQTANIHQEHKQFKYTNRLEKESSPYLLQHQHNPVDWYPWGEEAFEKAKRENKLIFLSIGYSTCHWCHVMERESFENEGIAKIMNENFVNIKVDREERPDIDRVYMTYVQIQTGHGGWPLSVFLTPDLSPIFGGTYFPPTESIYRGGISFPTLLKRIATLWREQGSKLVEQSEKTVTIIKKAFIEKNSREENQAASAEHIFQYAHEYLATCVEDYLSSFDSENGGFSKAPKFPQPVILDFLLREYLEEKDETRKLDIINAVNFTLTKMAKGGIHDQLAGGFHRYSVDNIWLVPHFEKMLYDQGQLALVYGKAYLLTQNKLFATIMQKILDYVYGNMSLEEDDGTIGFFSAEDADSYPTFQSTEKKEGAYYCWEYRELTDLLDTMVPSIGAVKPSEIFNYMFDVRERGNIPLGSDPHGELTGLNILYEKRDLTEVSHKFNTIDSVTLSKTIEECKEILLAERKKNKPRPHVDDKIITSWNGYMISAFALGSLVLNNQHYANIAEKAAHFIYEKLFDPDRKILYRSYRKNSQKAIPIEGFLSDHSNMIAALLDLYEATGRTRWLNWAFELQATQDRLLYDPQDGGYFEESGTDKSVLYRLKELHDAAEPSGNNMSAMNLIRLCEYDLNLSEEYQQRFTKLVELNSRYIIEHPHTVPGLMSALGRFVSDREINIAFVFDQSVTNLKEVIQYVVHQSTPSQRTFIYVNKDDPECVDLIEKRLPYLKDAKVLNNMTTIYICKDFTCQLPTTNPHDLVKHVSSQ
;
A
#
# COMPACT_ATOMS: atom_id res chain seq x y z
N MET A 1 42.92 -30.66 -30.70
CA MET A 1 44.13 -30.26 -31.47
C MET A 1 43.70 -29.63 -32.79
N LYS A 2 44.36 -28.55 -33.27
CA LYS A 2 44.51 -28.02 -34.68
C LYS A 2 43.32 -28.17 -35.67
N LYS A 3 42.94 -27.24 -36.57
CA LYS A 3 43.36 -25.90 -37.08
C LYS A 3 42.23 -25.47 -38.08
N VAL A 4 42.01 -24.24 -38.56
CA VAL A 4 42.57 -22.87 -38.40
C VAL A 4 41.52 -21.85 -38.94
N ARG A 5 41.63 -20.53 -38.66
CA ARG A 5 40.91 -19.45 -39.40
C ARG A 5 41.73 -18.98 -40.63
N PRO A 6 41.18 -18.16 -41.55
CA PRO A 6 41.33 -16.71 -41.34
C PRO A 6 40.12 -15.85 -41.77
N ASN A 7 39.95 -14.73 -41.04
CA ASN A 7 39.18 -13.54 -41.43
C ASN A 7 40.05 -12.67 -42.38
N PRO A 8 39.52 -11.70 -43.16
CA PRO A 8 39.66 -10.32 -42.65
C PRO A 8 38.63 -9.24 -43.10
N LYS A 9 38.26 -8.43 -42.10
CA LYS A 9 38.26 -6.93 -42.06
C LYS A 9 37.03 -6.10 -42.51
N PHE A 10 36.82 -5.07 -41.68
CA PHE A 10 35.90 -3.91 -41.77
C PHE A 10 36.50 -2.72 -42.54
N HIS A 11 35.63 -1.86 -43.09
CA HIS A 11 35.63 -0.37 -43.05
C HIS A 11 34.22 0.06 -43.55
N VAL A 12 33.33 0.79 -42.84
CA VAL A 12 33.36 2.10 -42.13
C VAL A 12 33.27 3.30 -43.07
N LEU A 13 32.37 4.26 -42.73
CA LEU A 13 31.87 5.44 -43.47
C LEU A 13 30.77 5.13 -44.53
N GLY A 14 29.67 5.87 -44.66
CA GLY A 14 29.13 6.98 -43.86
C GLY A 14 28.46 8.07 -44.71
N LYS A 15 27.31 8.62 -44.26
CA LYS A 15 26.55 9.78 -44.83
C LYS A 15 25.91 9.54 -46.23
N VAL A 16 24.86 10.25 -46.72
CA VAL A 16 23.86 11.22 -46.19
C VAL A 16 22.75 11.37 -47.26
N TYR A 17 21.48 11.51 -46.84
CA TYR A 17 20.33 12.18 -47.50
C TYR A 17 20.04 12.04 -49.03
N ASP A 18 18.83 11.52 -49.33
CA ASP A 18 17.67 12.26 -49.89
C ASP A 18 16.98 11.86 -51.23
N LEU A 19 15.68 12.17 -51.23
CA LEU A 19 14.75 12.47 -52.34
C LEU A 19 14.27 11.39 -53.36
N ARG A 20 13.01 11.00 -53.11
CA ARG A 20 11.84 11.10 -54.03
C ARG A 20 11.61 10.07 -55.15
N LEU A 21 10.46 9.41 -54.98
CA LEU A 21 9.36 9.25 -55.97
C LEU A 21 9.65 8.53 -57.30
N ARG A 22 9.03 7.33 -57.48
CA ARG A 22 7.77 7.22 -58.25
C ARG A 22 7.14 5.82 -58.24
N ASN A 23 5.80 5.83 -58.22
CA ASN A 23 4.90 4.69 -58.43
C ASN A 23 5.21 3.85 -59.68
N LYS A 24 4.91 2.54 -59.61
CA LYS A 24 3.70 1.96 -60.24
C LYS A 24 3.51 0.47 -59.93
N ASN A 25 2.24 0.10 -59.69
CA ASN A 25 1.49 -1.09 -60.17
C ASN A 25 2.19 -2.46 -60.16
N SER A 26 1.54 -3.59 -59.83
CA SER A 26 0.19 -3.99 -59.43
C SER A 26 0.27 -5.50 -59.07
N SER A 27 -0.67 -6.21 -58.43
CA SER A 27 -2.11 -6.29 -58.70
C SER A 27 -2.78 -7.31 -57.74
N THR A 28 -4.02 -7.02 -57.29
CA THR A 28 -5.18 -7.96 -57.06
C THR A 28 -4.97 -9.27 -56.27
N PHE A 29 -5.81 -9.65 -55.31
CA PHE A 29 -7.29 -9.73 -55.31
C PHE A 29 -7.88 -9.20 -53.98
N LYS A 30 -8.96 -8.40 -53.93
CA LYS A 30 -10.41 -8.76 -54.04
C LYS A 30 -10.86 -9.85 -53.05
N SER A 31 -12.00 -9.79 -52.35
CA SER A 31 -13.06 -8.77 -52.07
C SER A 31 -14.09 -9.47 -51.16
N THR A 32 -14.74 -8.84 -50.16
CA THR A 32 -16.06 -8.14 -50.24
C THR A 32 -16.39 -7.53 -48.84
N PHE A 33 -16.78 -6.26 -48.72
CA PHE A 33 -18.17 -5.72 -48.55
C PHE A 33 -18.98 -6.29 -47.36
N SER A 34 -19.75 -5.53 -46.54
CA SER A 34 -20.26 -4.14 -46.58
C SER A 34 -20.68 -3.63 -45.16
N VAL A 35 -20.25 -2.47 -44.65
CA VAL A 35 -20.86 -1.10 -44.72
C VAL A 35 -22.22 -0.88 -44.01
N ASN A 36 -22.22 -0.01 -42.97
CA ASN A 36 -23.09 1.18 -42.80
C ASN A 36 -22.55 2.06 -41.64
N ARG A 37 -22.11 3.32 -41.87
CA ARG A 37 -22.86 4.60 -41.81
C ARG A 37 -23.23 5.04 -40.36
N THR A 38 -23.08 6.29 -39.89
CA THR A 38 -22.67 7.58 -40.51
C THR A 38 -22.31 8.62 -39.43
N PHE A 39 -21.43 9.59 -39.72
CA PHE A 39 -21.26 10.85 -38.98
C PHE A 39 -21.57 12.05 -39.91
N PRO A 40 -22.13 13.16 -39.40
CA PRO A 40 -22.16 14.45 -40.10
C PRO A 40 -21.26 15.52 -39.46
N THR A 41 -20.65 16.37 -40.29
CA THR A 41 -19.89 17.57 -39.89
C THR A 41 -20.35 18.79 -40.68
N SER A 42 -20.51 19.95 -40.01
CA SER A 42 -20.49 21.34 -40.54
C SER A 42 -20.72 22.30 -39.35
N HIS A 43 -19.80 23.22 -39.01
CA HIS A 43 -19.57 24.55 -39.61
C HIS A 43 -20.73 25.57 -39.43
N ASN A 44 -20.60 26.55 -38.52
CA ASN A 44 -20.14 27.92 -38.88
C ASN A 44 -20.04 28.94 -37.73
N GLN A 45 -18.95 29.73 -37.79
CA GLN A 45 -18.77 31.17 -37.54
C GLN A 45 -19.29 31.92 -36.28
N GLU A 46 -18.31 32.45 -35.54
CA GLU A 46 -18.10 33.87 -35.18
C GLU A 46 -19.29 34.82 -34.86
N ASN A 47 -19.24 35.44 -33.68
CA ASN A 47 -19.29 36.91 -33.57
C ASN A 47 -18.73 37.45 -32.24
N LEU A 48 -18.38 38.75 -32.19
CA LEU A 48 -17.55 39.36 -31.15
C LEU A 48 -18.29 40.34 -30.19
N TYR A 49 -17.63 40.57 -29.05
CA TYR A 49 -17.44 41.86 -28.34
C TYR A 49 -18.47 42.49 -27.38
N LYS A 50 -17.94 42.78 -26.16
CA LYS A 50 -18.02 44.02 -25.33
C LYS A 50 -18.94 44.11 -24.09
N PHE A 51 -18.25 44.18 -22.94
CA PHE A 51 -18.37 45.15 -21.82
C PHE A 51 -19.74 45.47 -21.16
N HIS A 52 -19.77 45.40 -19.82
CA HIS A 52 -19.90 46.60 -18.98
C HIS A 52 -19.37 46.41 -17.54
N PHE A 53 -18.93 47.50 -16.91
CA PHE A 53 -18.37 47.58 -15.55
C PHE A 53 -19.04 48.77 -14.82
N HIS A 54 -19.55 48.59 -13.60
CA HIS A 54 -19.82 49.60 -12.56
C HIS A 54 -20.66 48.98 -11.42
N ARG A 55 -20.73 49.48 -10.17
CA ARG A 55 -19.87 50.26 -9.25
C ARG A 55 -20.72 50.52 -7.98
N ILE A 56 -20.18 50.23 -6.80
CA ILE A 56 -20.34 50.93 -5.48
C ILE A 56 -21.68 51.61 -5.14
N ALA A 57 -22.32 51.17 -4.04
CA ALA A 57 -22.82 51.95 -2.88
C ALA A 57 -23.42 50.94 -1.85
N SER A 58 -23.48 51.15 -0.52
CA SER A 58 -23.40 52.38 0.28
C SER A 58 -22.89 52.09 1.71
N SER A 59 -22.45 53.14 2.39
CA SER A 59 -22.14 53.17 3.83
C SER A 59 -23.38 53.51 4.66
N GLU A 60 -23.42 53.14 5.94
CA GLU A 60 -23.54 54.15 7.01
C GLU A 60 -23.18 53.64 8.42
N ARG A 61 -22.77 54.58 9.28
CA ARG A 61 -22.37 54.34 10.67
C ARG A 61 -23.57 54.44 11.61
N ARG A 62 -23.46 53.88 12.82
CA ARG A 62 -23.90 54.54 14.05
C ARG A 62 -23.04 54.12 15.24
N ASP A 63 -22.95 55.00 16.21
CA ASP A 63 -21.93 55.03 17.26
C ASP A 63 -22.58 55.23 18.64
N HIS A 64 -21.86 54.86 19.69
CA HIS A 64 -22.16 55.07 21.12
C HIS A 64 -23.36 54.26 21.68
N THR A 65 -23.34 53.74 22.91
CA THR A 65 -22.89 54.36 24.17
C THR A 65 -22.28 53.39 25.20
N LYS A 66 -21.45 53.92 26.11
CA LYS A 66 -20.94 53.25 27.32
C LYS A 66 -22.02 53.08 28.40
N ASN A 67 -21.86 52.10 29.28
CA ASN A 67 -21.73 52.36 30.73
C ASN A 67 -21.16 51.15 31.50
N GLU A 68 -20.53 51.46 32.63
CA GLU A 68 -19.78 50.54 33.50
C GLU A 68 -20.68 49.84 34.53
N ILE A 69 -20.18 48.76 35.14
CA ILE A 69 -20.24 48.53 36.61
C ILE A 69 -19.11 47.56 37.01
N ILE A 70 -18.55 47.81 38.19
CA ILE A 70 -17.36 47.17 38.77
C ILE A 70 -17.79 46.28 39.95
N PHE A 71 -17.19 45.10 40.16
CA PHE A 71 -16.54 44.72 41.44
C PHE A 71 -15.79 43.38 41.39
N LYS A 72 -14.59 43.35 42.01
CA LYS A 72 -13.81 42.13 42.32
C LYS A 72 -14.09 41.64 43.75
N ARG A 73 -13.96 40.32 43.97
CA ARG A 73 -13.40 39.63 45.17
C ARG A 73 -13.82 38.14 45.15
N ASP A 74 -13.15 37.18 45.79
CA ASP A 74 -11.70 36.89 45.97
C ASP A 74 -11.55 35.55 46.74
N PHE A 75 -10.43 34.85 46.52
CA PHE A 75 -9.72 33.94 47.46
C PHE A 75 -10.16 32.49 47.81
N HIS A 76 -9.19 31.57 47.60
CA HIS A 76 -8.79 30.39 48.42
C HIS A 76 -9.69 29.12 48.41
N HIS A 77 -9.19 27.88 48.62
CA HIS A 77 -7.87 27.35 49.06
C HIS A 77 -7.69 25.92 48.43
N SER A 78 -6.59 25.58 47.73
CA SER A 78 -5.39 24.85 48.21
C SER A 78 -5.56 23.38 48.67
N PHE A 79 -4.80 22.43 48.08
CA PHE A 79 -3.70 21.72 48.77
C PHE A 79 -2.78 20.92 47.81
N ASN A 80 -1.56 20.60 48.26
CA ASN A 80 -0.40 20.15 47.48
C ASN A 80 0.16 18.80 47.98
N LYS A 81 1.13 18.24 47.22
CA LYS A 81 2.16 17.18 47.54
C LYS A 81 1.80 15.76 47.07
N TYR A 82 2.69 14.89 46.59
CA TYR A 82 4.17 14.81 46.50
C TYR A 82 4.57 14.37 45.05
N TYR A 83 5.82 14.15 44.60
CA TYR A 83 7.18 14.08 45.20
C TYR A 83 8.25 14.60 44.20
N PHE A 84 9.54 14.53 44.56
CA PHE A 84 10.71 14.76 43.70
C PHE A 84 11.89 13.97 44.29
N HIS A 85 12.67 13.18 43.53
CA HIS A 85 14.03 12.81 43.97
C HIS A 85 15.00 12.36 42.85
N HIS A 86 16.06 13.17 42.73
CA HIS A 86 17.44 12.93 42.30
C HIS A 86 17.85 12.09 41.07
N ARG A 87 18.73 12.74 40.30
CA ARG A 87 19.73 12.17 39.39
C ARG A 87 21.10 12.83 39.69
N ILE A 88 22.19 12.17 39.29
CA ILE A 88 23.59 12.65 39.04
C ILE A 88 24.67 11.96 39.89
N LEU A 89 25.60 11.30 39.18
CA LEU A 89 27.10 11.24 39.29
C LEU A 89 27.53 10.12 38.30
N LEU A 90 28.01 10.43 37.09
CA LEU A 90 29.36 10.86 36.64
C LEU A 90 30.40 9.72 36.47
N ASP A 91 30.66 9.31 35.22
CA ASP A 91 31.95 9.35 34.47
C ASP A 91 31.64 9.04 32.99
N GLN A 92 32.08 9.79 31.97
CA GLN A 92 33.44 9.95 31.39
C GLN A 92 33.96 8.63 30.78
N ASP A 93 34.26 8.49 29.47
CA ASP A 93 34.50 9.46 28.38
C ASP A 93 34.00 8.99 27.00
N PHE A 94 33.51 9.91 26.15
CA PHE A 94 34.09 10.25 24.82
C PHE A 94 33.31 11.42 24.18
N SER A 95 33.99 12.24 23.35
CA SER A 95 33.58 13.63 23.10
C SER A 95 33.15 13.97 21.66
N HIS A 96 32.02 14.69 21.56
CA HIS A 96 31.68 15.72 20.56
C HIS A 96 31.58 15.32 19.06
N SER A 97 30.70 15.90 18.22
CA SER A 97 29.83 17.08 18.38
C SER A 97 28.64 17.03 17.40
N ILE A 98 27.39 17.05 17.88
CA ILE A 98 26.20 17.53 17.13
C ILE A 98 25.30 18.35 18.09
N LYS A 99 24.60 19.35 17.53
CA LYS A 99 23.86 20.43 18.21
C LYS A 99 22.74 19.92 19.15
N LYS A 100 22.64 20.52 20.33
CA LYS A 100 21.66 20.18 21.39
C LYS A 100 20.51 21.20 21.54
N SER A 101 20.21 21.97 20.49
CA SER A 101 19.20 23.06 20.52
C SER A 101 17.90 22.76 19.77
N THR A 102 17.80 21.63 19.07
CA THR A 102 16.59 21.24 18.30
C THR A 102 15.56 20.53 19.20
N THR A 103 16.04 19.62 20.05
CA THR A 103 15.21 18.68 20.81
C THR A 103 14.27 19.32 21.82
N LEU A 104 14.61 20.48 22.39
CA LEU A 104 13.73 21.21 23.32
C LEU A 104 12.56 21.87 22.60
N ARG A 105 12.77 22.43 21.39
CA ARG A 105 11.68 22.98 20.58
C ARG A 105 10.77 21.90 20.03
N GLU A 106 11.33 20.74 19.68
CA GLU A 106 10.55 19.58 19.24
C GLU A 106 9.64 19.05 20.35
N PHE A 107 10.12 18.97 21.60
CA PHE A 107 9.30 18.62 22.76
C PHE A 107 8.20 19.65 23.07
N GLU A 108 8.52 20.95 23.10
CA GLU A 108 7.51 22.02 23.29
C GLU A 108 6.45 22.03 22.17
N MET A 109 6.84 21.72 20.93
CA MET A 109 5.91 21.58 19.81
C MET A 109 4.99 20.36 19.95
N VAL A 110 5.51 19.20 20.40
CA VAL A 110 4.71 17.98 20.63
C VAL A 110 3.72 18.17 21.79
N GLU A 111 4.12 18.81 22.89
CA GLU A 111 3.16 19.16 23.95
C GLU A 111 2.07 20.12 23.43
N SER A 112 2.43 21.10 22.59
CA SER A 112 1.45 22.03 22.01
C SER A 112 0.48 21.36 21.04
N SER A 113 0.92 20.36 20.25
CA SER A 113 0.04 19.63 19.34
C SER A 113 -0.89 18.67 20.07
N LEU A 114 -0.42 18.03 21.15
CA LEU A 114 -1.24 17.20 22.05
C LEU A 114 -2.30 18.04 22.76
N GLN A 115 -1.94 19.23 23.27
CA GLN A 115 -2.92 20.16 23.84
C GLN A 115 -3.92 20.67 22.81
N GLN A 116 -3.50 20.94 21.57
CA GLN A 116 -4.40 21.38 20.51
C GLN A 116 -5.36 20.28 20.04
N GLN A 117 -4.89 19.03 19.90
CA GLN A 117 -5.75 17.86 19.67
C GLN A 117 -6.73 17.64 20.82
N GLN A 118 -6.30 17.81 22.08
CA GLN A 118 -7.20 17.76 23.22
C GLN A 118 -8.27 18.87 23.16
N THR A 119 -7.93 20.12 22.79
CA THR A 119 -8.95 21.17 22.62
C THR A 119 -9.89 20.95 21.43
N ALA A 120 -9.45 20.27 20.37
CA ALA A 120 -10.33 19.86 19.27
C ALA A 120 -11.35 18.81 19.73
N ASN A 121 -10.93 17.84 20.56
CA ASN A 121 -11.82 16.87 21.19
C ASN A 121 -12.78 17.52 22.20
N ILE A 122 -12.31 18.48 23.01
CA ILE A 122 -13.16 19.22 23.97
C ILE A 122 -14.26 20.02 23.25
N HIS A 123 -14.04 20.49 22.02
CA HIS A 123 -15.09 21.13 21.23
C HIS A 123 -16.14 20.18 20.64
N GLN A 124 -15.98 18.85 20.77
CA GLN A 124 -17.03 17.88 20.43
C GLN A 124 -18.01 17.60 21.59
N GLU A 125 -17.62 17.82 22.85
CA GLU A 125 -18.38 17.37 24.04
C GLU A 125 -19.76 18.03 24.23
N HIS A 126 -20.12 19.03 23.42
CA HIS A 126 -21.44 19.71 23.46
C HIS A 126 -22.15 19.79 22.09
N LYS A 127 -21.90 18.87 21.16
CA LYS A 127 -22.81 18.65 20.02
C LYS A 127 -23.97 17.74 20.44
N GLN A 128 -25.17 18.30 20.58
CA GLN A 128 -26.39 17.48 20.73
C GLN A 128 -26.78 16.91 19.37
N PHE A 129 -26.40 15.66 19.10
CA PHE A 129 -26.74 14.97 17.87
C PHE A 129 -28.25 14.69 17.78
N LYS A 130 -28.85 14.94 16.61
CA LYS A 130 -30.28 14.74 16.36
C LYS A 130 -30.65 13.25 16.20
N TYR A 131 -29.69 12.45 15.79
CA TYR A 131 -29.82 11.01 15.56
C TYR A 131 -28.60 10.28 16.15
N THR A 132 -28.83 9.06 16.64
CA THR A 132 -27.80 8.09 16.98
C THR A 132 -28.32 6.71 16.60
N ASN A 133 -27.49 5.90 15.96
CA ASN A 133 -27.79 4.52 15.54
C ASN A 133 -26.83 3.53 16.22
N ARG A 134 -26.88 2.24 15.82
CA ARG A 134 -26.16 1.17 16.53
C ARG A 134 -24.65 1.20 16.36
N LEU A 135 -24.14 1.94 15.36
CA LEU A 135 -22.71 2.03 15.11
C LEU A 135 -21.94 2.78 16.24
N GLU A 136 -22.64 3.42 17.18
CA GLU A 136 -22.05 4.03 18.39
C GLU A 136 -21.23 3.04 19.25
N LYS A 137 -21.44 1.72 19.06
CA LYS A 137 -20.83 0.64 19.84
C LYS A 137 -19.68 -0.07 19.10
N GLU A 138 -19.41 0.34 17.86
CA GLU A 138 -18.43 -0.33 17.01
C GLU A 138 -17.00 0.14 17.28
N SER A 139 -16.03 -0.71 16.95
CA SER A 139 -14.60 -0.37 17.06
C SER A 139 -14.09 0.49 15.91
N SER A 140 -14.57 0.18 14.71
CA SER A 140 -14.07 0.75 13.45
C SER A 140 -14.28 2.27 13.39
N PRO A 141 -13.23 3.05 13.08
CA PRO A 141 -13.38 4.48 12.78
C PRO A 141 -14.37 4.74 11.65
N TYR A 142 -14.43 3.88 10.63
CA TYR A 142 -15.40 4.00 9.53
C TYR A 142 -16.84 3.85 10.05
N LEU A 143 -17.12 2.83 10.86
CA LEU A 143 -18.48 2.65 11.40
C LEU A 143 -18.87 3.78 12.36
N LEU A 144 -17.95 4.20 13.22
CA LEU A 144 -18.16 5.30 14.17
C LEU A 144 -18.38 6.66 13.51
N GLN A 145 -17.80 6.92 12.32
CA GLN A 145 -18.08 8.13 11.54
C GLN A 145 -19.58 8.27 11.23
N HIS A 146 -20.26 7.16 10.96
CA HIS A 146 -21.67 7.13 10.54
C HIS A 146 -22.69 6.96 11.68
N GLN A 147 -22.25 6.99 12.95
CA GLN A 147 -23.09 6.68 14.11
C GLN A 147 -24.23 7.68 14.35
N HIS A 148 -24.12 8.91 13.81
CA HIS A 148 -25.10 10.00 14.02
C HIS A 148 -25.93 10.34 12.78
N ASN A 149 -25.87 9.51 11.74
CA ASN A 149 -26.58 9.73 10.50
C ASN A 149 -28.09 9.46 10.69
N PRO A 150 -28.98 10.14 9.94
CA PRO A 150 -30.42 9.88 9.97
C PRO A 150 -30.81 8.48 9.44
N VAL A 151 -29.90 7.77 8.77
CA VAL A 151 -30.07 6.35 8.40
C VAL A 151 -29.93 5.49 9.66
N ASP A 152 -30.90 4.60 9.92
CA ASP A 152 -30.85 3.60 11.00
C ASP A 152 -29.88 2.48 10.60
N TRP A 153 -28.59 2.76 10.74
CA TRP A 153 -27.52 1.80 10.44
C TRP A 153 -27.41 0.71 11.50
N TYR A 154 -27.15 -0.51 11.02
CA TYR A 154 -26.75 -1.67 11.79
C TYR A 154 -25.33 -2.05 11.39
N PRO A 155 -24.51 -2.57 12.32
CA PRO A 155 -23.33 -3.34 11.98
C PRO A 155 -23.75 -4.68 11.33
N TRP A 156 -22.79 -5.37 10.70
CA TRP A 156 -23.03 -6.71 10.17
C TRP A 156 -23.15 -7.73 11.30
N GLY A 157 -24.35 -8.28 11.49
CA GLY A 157 -24.61 -9.28 12.52
C GLY A 157 -26.09 -9.64 12.68
N GLU A 158 -26.33 -10.62 13.56
CA GLU A 158 -27.61 -11.32 13.70
C GLU A 158 -28.81 -10.39 13.98
N GLU A 159 -28.63 -9.29 14.72
CA GLU A 159 -29.72 -8.33 14.98
C GLU A 159 -30.30 -7.77 13.67
N ALA A 160 -29.44 -7.45 12.71
CA ALA A 160 -29.84 -6.91 11.42
C ALA A 160 -30.50 -7.98 10.54
N PHE A 161 -29.94 -9.20 10.53
CA PHE A 161 -30.45 -10.31 9.71
C PHE A 161 -31.83 -10.76 10.19
N GLU A 162 -32.01 -10.96 11.50
CA GLU A 162 -33.30 -11.34 12.08
C GLU A 162 -34.33 -10.22 11.96
N LYS A 163 -33.92 -8.95 11.98
CA LYS A 163 -34.82 -7.83 11.62
C LYS A 163 -35.26 -7.90 10.16
N ALA A 164 -34.35 -8.15 9.22
CA ALA A 164 -34.66 -8.24 7.79
C ALA A 164 -35.63 -9.39 7.49
N LYS A 165 -35.40 -10.57 8.09
CA LYS A 165 -36.31 -11.73 7.99
C LYS A 165 -37.67 -11.44 8.62
N ARG A 166 -37.71 -10.94 9.86
CA ARG A 166 -38.96 -10.65 10.61
C ARG A 166 -39.83 -9.58 9.94
N GLU A 167 -39.22 -8.54 9.36
CA GLU A 167 -39.93 -7.47 8.65
C GLU A 167 -40.16 -7.77 7.15
N ASN A 168 -39.62 -8.89 6.64
CA ASN A 168 -39.59 -9.25 5.23
C ASN A 168 -39.10 -8.11 4.33
N LYS A 169 -37.99 -7.46 4.74
CA LYS A 169 -37.36 -6.33 4.04
C LYS A 169 -36.04 -6.75 3.40
N LEU A 170 -35.76 -6.17 2.24
CA LEU A 170 -34.42 -6.22 1.67
C LEU A 170 -33.41 -5.54 2.59
N ILE A 171 -32.17 -5.99 2.53
CA ILE A 171 -31.02 -5.33 3.14
C ILE A 171 -30.41 -4.37 2.11
N PHE A 172 -30.07 -3.16 2.55
CA PHE A 172 -29.13 -2.30 1.83
C PHE A 172 -27.77 -2.39 2.54
N LEU A 173 -26.81 -3.05 1.89
CA LEU A 173 -25.44 -3.20 2.37
C LEU A 173 -24.56 -2.10 1.76
N SER A 174 -23.89 -1.33 2.62
CA SER A 174 -22.92 -0.32 2.23
C SER A 174 -21.54 -0.66 2.82
N ILE A 175 -20.57 -0.94 1.94
CA ILE A 175 -19.19 -1.30 2.34
C ILE A 175 -18.22 -0.18 1.91
N GLY A 176 -17.30 0.17 2.81
CA GLY A 176 -16.24 1.16 2.56
C GLY A 176 -15.18 1.11 3.66
N TYR A 177 -14.40 2.19 3.79
CA TYR A 177 -13.34 2.36 4.79
C TYR A 177 -13.10 3.86 5.05
N SER A 178 -12.44 4.19 6.17
CA SER A 178 -12.53 5.53 6.79
C SER A 178 -11.79 6.66 6.08
N THR A 179 -10.84 6.33 5.21
CA THR A 179 -9.99 7.28 4.47
C THR A 179 -10.43 7.47 3.01
N CYS A 180 -11.54 6.83 2.62
CA CYS A 180 -12.04 6.82 1.25
C CYS A 180 -12.85 8.08 0.91
N HIS A 181 -12.29 8.99 0.11
CA HIS A 181 -12.97 10.21 -0.34
C HIS A 181 -14.38 9.95 -0.92
N TRP A 182 -14.53 8.96 -1.81
CA TRP A 182 -15.85 8.64 -2.40
C TRP A 182 -16.87 8.11 -1.39
N CYS A 183 -16.44 7.55 -0.25
CA CYS A 183 -17.35 7.20 0.85
C CYS A 183 -17.88 8.46 1.55
N HIS A 184 -17.01 9.44 1.82
CA HIS A 184 -17.39 10.75 2.40
C HIS A 184 -18.33 11.52 1.49
N VAL A 185 -18.07 11.52 0.17
CA VAL A 185 -18.96 12.12 -0.83
C VAL A 185 -20.35 11.46 -0.79
N MET A 186 -20.44 10.13 -0.78
CA MET A 186 -21.72 9.43 -0.72
C MET A 186 -22.47 9.66 0.61
N GLU A 187 -21.74 9.75 1.72
CA GLU A 187 -22.31 10.12 3.01
C GLU A 187 -22.96 11.50 2.97
N ARG A 188 -22.19 12.55 2.68
CA ARG A 188 -22.63 13.94 2.69
C ARG A 188 -23.81 14.18 1.75
N GLU A 189 -23.77 13.55 0.58
CA GLU A 189 -24.78 13.74 -0.46
C GLU A 189 -26.05 12.91 -0.24
N SER A 190 -25.95 11.72 0.36
CA SER A 190 -27.06 10.76 0.46
C SER A 190 -27.41 10.31 1.87
N PHE A 191 -26.44 9.92 2.70
CA PHE A 191 -26.72 9.31 4.01
C PHE A 191 -27.00 10.34 5.11
N GLU A 192 -26.50 11.57 4.99
CA GLU A 192 -26.88 12.70 5.86
C GLU A 192 -28.24 13.33 5.48
N ASN A 193 -28.75 13.05 4.28
CA ASN A 193 -29.99 13.65 3.80
C ASN A 193 -31.23 12.98 4.41
N GLU A 194 -31.91 13.66 5.34
CA GLU A 194 -33.12 13.14 6.03
C GLU A 194 -34.22 12.62 5.08
N GLY A 195 -34.37 13.22 3.89
CA GLY A 195 -35.36 12.78 2.90
C GLY A 195 -34.99 11.45 2.23
N ILE A 196 -33.69 11.22 2.00
CA ILE A 196 -33.17 9.96 1.44
C ILE A 196 -33.12 8.89 2.53
N ALA A 197 -32.63 9.23 3.72
CA ALA A 197 -32.59 8.36 4.88
C ALA A 197 -33.99 7.85 5.28
N LYS A 198 -35.03 8.69 5.17
CA LYS A 198 -36.42 8.25 5.36
C LYS A 198 -36.81 7.15 4.37
N ILE A 199 -36.51 7.31 3.08
CA ILE A 199 -36.78 6.29 2.05
C ILE A 199 -36.03 5.00 2.37
N MET A 200 -34.77 5.09 2.82
CA MET A 200 -33.96 3.94 3.22
C MET A 200 -34.59 3.20 4.41
N ASN A 201 -34.81 3.88 5.53
CA ASN A 201 -35.33 3.30 6.79
C ASN A 201 -36.75 2.71 6.65
N GLU A 202 -37.60 3.30 5.79
CA GLU A 202 -38.94 2.77 5.53
C GLU A 202 -38.91 1.42 4.79
N ASN A 203 -37.99 1.25 3.84
CA ASN A 203 -38.03 0.16 2.86
C ASN A 203 -36.96 -0.94 3.05
N PHE A 204 -35.87 -0.65 3.76
CA PHE A 204 -34.71 -1.52 3.88
C PHE A 204 -34.25 -1.69 5.34
N VAL A 205 -33.49 -2.76 5.61
CA VAL A 205 -32.58 -2.80 6.77
C VAL A 205 -31.21 -2.35 6.28
N ASN A 206 -30.68 -1.27 6.85
CA ASN A 206 -29.44 -0.66 6.36
C ASN A 206 -28.26 -1.20 7.16
N ILE A 207 -27.34 -1.91 6.50
CA ILE A 207 -26.15 -2.49 7.12
C ILE A 207 -24.91 -1.79 6.59
N LYS A 208 -23.97 -1.46 7.49
CA LYS A 208 -22.70 -0.83 7.15
C LYS A 208 -21.52 -1.69 7.58
N VAL A 209 -20.50 -1.78 6.71
CA VAL A 209 -19.33 -2.65 6.91
C VAL A 209 -18.04 -1.91 6.58
N ASP A 210 -17.05 -2.02 7.47
CA ASP A 210 -15.67 -1.64 7.20
C ASP A 210 -14.96 -2.81 6.50
N ARG A 211 -14.53 -2.60 5.24
CA ARG A 211 -13.81 -3.63 4.46
C ARG A 211 -12.46 -3.99 5.04
N GLU A 212 -11.86 -3.12 5.85
CA GLU A 212 -10.55 -3.37 6.45
C GLU A 212 -10.65 -4.37 7.60
N GLU A 213 -11.78 -4.38 8.30
CA GLU A 213 -12.11 -5.34 9.35
C GLU A 213 -12.79 -6.60 8.80
N ARG A 214 -13.60 -6.48 7.73
CA ARG A 214 -14.34 -7.60 7.10
C ARG A 214 -14.12 -7.69 5.58
N PRO A 215 -12.87 -7.96 5.13
CA PRO A 215 -12.57 -8.15 3.71
C PRO A 215 -13.25 -9.39 3.11
N ASP A 216 -13.62 -10.37 3.93
CA ASP A 216 -14.39 -11.56 3.54
C ASP A 216 -15.81 -11.21 3.02
N ILE A 217 -16.50 -10.30 3.71
CA ILE A 217 -17.79 -9.75 3.28
C ILE A 217 -17.59 -8.93 2.00
N ASP A 218 -16.61 -8.03 2.01
CA ASP A 218 -16.27 -7.14 0.89
C ASP A 218 -16.05 -7.94 -0.41
N ARG A 219 -15.21 -8.98 -0.36
CA ARG A 219 -14.88 -9.86 -1.50
C ARG A 219 -16.12 -10.52 -2.10
N VAL A 220 -16.97 -11.15 -1.28
CA VAL A 220 -18.19 -11.84 -1.74
C VAL A 220 -19.11 -10.92 -2.55
N TYR A 221 -19.33 -9.69 -2.08
CA TYR A 221 -20.26 -8.77 -2.74
C TYR A 221 -19.58 -7.93 -3.84
N MET A 222 -18.29 -7.62 -3.73
CA MET A 222 -17.51 -6.99 -4.80
C MET A 222 -17.44 -7.89 -6.03
N THR A 223 -17.15 -9.18 -5.86
CA THR A 223 -17.16 -10.18 -6.93
C THR A 223 -18.52 -10.24 -7.65
N TYR A 224 -19.63 -10.20 -6.90
CA TYR A 224 -20.97 -10.13 -7.49
C TYR A 224 -21.16 -8.89 -8.37
N VAL A 225 -20.79 -7.70 -7.87
CA VAL A 225 -20.93 -6.44 -8.62
C VAL A 225 -20.02 -6.40 -9.85
N GLN A 226 -18.78 -6.90 -9.74
CA GLN A 226 -17.85 -7.02 -10.87
C GLN A 226 -18.38 -7.94 -11.97
N ILE A 227 -18.98 -9.09 -11.61
CA ILE A 227 -19.60 -10.00 -12.59
C ILE A 227 -20.84 -9.35 -13.25
N GLN A 228 -21.64 -8.59 -12.50
CA GLN A 228 -22.86 -7.98 -13.02
C GLN A 228 -22.59 -6.74 -13.89
N THR A 229 -21.56 -5.95 -13.58
CA THR A 229 -21.33 -4.61 -14.18
C THR A 229 -20.04 -4.50 -15.00
N GLY A 230 -19.11 -5.45 -14.85
CA GLY A 230 -17.77 -5.40 -15.45
C GLY A 230 -16.77 -4.50 -14.71
N HIS A 231 -17.18 -3.85 -13.62
CA HIS A 231 -16.33 -2.98 -12.81
C HIS A 231 -16.68 -3.05 -11.31
N GLY A 232 -15.83 -2.48 -10.46
CA GLY A 232 -16.02 -2.46 -9.00
C GLY A 232 -15.24 -1.32 -8.36
N GLY A 233 -15.50 -1.08 -7.08
CA GLY A 233 -14.88 -0.01 -6.30
C GLY A 233 -15.72 0.42 -5.11
N TRP A 234 -15.17 1.29 -4.26
CA TRP A 234 -15.83 1.79 -3.05
C TRP A 234 -16.30 3.25 -3.24
N PRO A 235 -17.41 3.67 -2.60
CA PRO A 235 -18.30 2.88 -1.75
C PRO A 235 -19.03 1.79 -2.54
N LEU A 236 -19.14 0.60 -1.97
CA LEU A 236 -19.86 -0.53 -2.57
C LEU A 236 -21.29 -0.53 -2.01
N SER A 237 -22.28 -0.57 -2.91
CA SER A 237 -23.70 -0.42 -2.59
C SER A 237 -24.50 -1.60 -3.14
N VAL A 238 -24.99 -2.49 -2.28
CA VAL A 238 -25.59 -3.77 -2.69
C VAL A 238 -26.93 -4.01 -2.00
N PHE A 239 -27.88 -4.55 -2.74
CA PHE A 239 -29.21 -4.91 -2.26
C PHE A 239 -29.29 -6.43 -2.10
N LEU A 240 -29.61 -6.90 -0.89
CA LEU A 240 -29.68 -8.33 -0.55
C LEU A 240 -31.09 -8.75 -0.15
N THR A 241 -31.41 -10.02 -0.33
CA THR A 241 -32.56 -10.68 0.31
C THR A 241 -32.35 -10.75 1.84
N PRO A 242 -33.41 -11.04 2.63
CA PRO A 242 -33.26 -11.34 4.06
C PRO A 242 -32.25 -12.46 4.39
N ASP A 243 -32.03 -13.37 3.45
CA ASP A 243 -31.05 -14.46 3.50
C ASP A 243 -29.71 -14.09 2.83
N LEU A 244 -29.36 -12.81 2.89
CA LEU A 244 -28.07 -12.20 2.48
C LEU A 244 -27.72 -12.34 0.99
N SER A 245 -28.58 -12.92 0.17
CA SER A 245 -28.26 -13.21 -1.24
C SER A 245 -28.45 -11.95 -2.11
N PRO A 246 -27.45 -11.55 -2.92
CA PRO A 246 -27.47 -10.29 -3.66
C PRO A 246 -28.42 -10.32 -4.88
N ILE A 247 -29.19 -9.24 -5.06
CA ILE A 247 -30.15 -9.06 -6.18
C ILE A 247 -29.77 -7.93 -7.14
N PHE A 248 -29.01 -6.94 -6.67
CA PHE A 248 -28.52 -5.81 -7.47
C PHE A 248 -27.37 -5.12 -6.71
N GLY A 249 -26.41 -4.55 -7.42
CA GLY A 249 -25.41 -3.70 -6.79
C GLY A 249 -24.68 -2.77 -7.76
N GLY A 250 -23.88 -1.88 -7.20
CA GLY A 250 -23.05 -0.91 -7.90
C GLY A 250 -22.12 -0.20 -6.92
N THR A 251 -21.49 0.89 -7.36
CA THR A 251 -20.58 1.67 -6.51
C THR A 251 -21.30 2.90 -5.91
N TYR A 252 -20.92 4.11 -6.32
CA TYR A 252 -21.58 5.35 -5.95
C TYR A 252 -22.86 5.58 -6.79
N PHE A 253 -23.94 5.99 -6.12
CA PHE A 253 -25.19 6.41 -6.76
C PHE A 253 -25.49 7.88 -6.41
N PRO A 254 -25.70 8.78 -7.39
CA PRO A 254 -25.86 10.20 -7.13
C PRO A 254 -27.23 10.53 -6.50
N PRO A 255 -27.32 11.56 -5.63
CA PRO A 255 -28.58 11.94 -4.98
C PRO A 255 -29.62 12.49 -5.97
N THR A 256 -29.17 13.05 -7.09
CA THR A 256 -29.98 13.68 -8.15
C THR A 256 -29.65 13.10 -9.52
N GLU A 257 -30.56 13.25 -10.48
CA GLU A 257 -30.34 12.76 -11.85
C GLU A 257 -29.29 13.64 -12.54
N SER A 258 -28.20 13.03 -13.02
CA SER A 258 -27.12 13.76 -13.69
C SER A 258 -27.33 13.81 -15.20
N ILE A 259 -27.52 14.99 -15.75
CA ILE A 259 -27.56 15.23 -17.20
C ILE A 259 -26.21 14.86 -17.85
N TYR A 260 -25.10 14.94 -17.11
CA TYR A 260 -23.74 14.75 -17.61
C TYR A 260 -23.19 13.33 -17.40
N ARG A 261 -23.45 12.70 -16.25
CA ARG A 261 -23.01 11.30 -15.99
C ARG A 261 -24.04 10.26 -16.47
N GLY A 262 -25.28 10.67 -16.73
CA GLY A 262 -26.40 9.77 -16.97
C GLY A 262 -26.81 8.99 -15.71
N GLY A 263 -27.81 8.11 -15.86
CA GLY A 263 -28.23 7.19 -14.80
C GLY A 263 -29.38 7.69 -13.92
N ILE A 264 -29.82 6.78 -13.05
CA ILE A 264 -30.95 6.96 -12.13
C ILE A 264 -30.46 7.56 -10.81
N SER A 265 -31.20 8.51 -10.24
CA SER A 265 -30.90 9.03 -8.90
C SER A 265 -31.13 7.98 -7.82
N PHE A 266 -30.31 7.99 -6.78
CA PHE A 266 -30.38 7.04 -5.66
C PHE A 266 -31.79 6.97 -5.02
N PRO A 267 -32.52 8.07 -4.79
CA PRO A 267 -33.90 8.01 -4.27
C PRO A 267 -34.89 7.30 -5.21
N THR A 268 -34.68 7.40 -6.53
CA THR A 268 -35.53 6.73 -7.53
C THR A 268 -35.16 5.25 -7.65
N LEU A 269 -33.87 4.91 -7.53
CA LEU A 269 -33.38 3.53 -7.47
C LEU A 269 -33.96 2.78 -6.27
N LEU A 270 -33.83 3.36 -5.06
CA LEU A 270 -34.37 2.82 -3.82
C LEU A 270 -35.88 2.49 -3.95
N LYS A 271 -36.68 3.44 -4.45
CA LYS A 271 -38.13 3.27 -4.65
C LYS A 271 -38.48 2.19 -5.68
N ARG A 272 -37.69 2.06 -6.75
CA ARG A 272 -37.90 1.00 -7.76
C ARG A 272 -37.60 -0.38 -7.17
N ILE A 273 -36.47 -0.56 -6.49
CA ILE A 273 -36.10 -1.84 -5.87
C ILE A 273 -37.11 -2.25 -4.79
N ALA A 274 -37.53 -1.32 -3.92
CA ALA A 274 -38.56 -1.58 -2.90
C ALA A 274 -39.94 -1.95 -3.50
N THR A 275 -40.26 -1.46 -4.69
CA THR A 275 -41.50 -1.82 -5.40
C THR A 275 -41.37 -3.20 -6.05
N LEU A 276 -40.24 -3.48 -6.70
CA LEU A 276 -39.95 -4.80 -7.28
C LEU A 276 -39.95 -5.92 -6.20
N TRP A 277 -39.47 -5.66 -4.99
CA TRP A 277 -39.56 -6.62 -3.88
C TRP A 277 -41.00 -6.93 -3.47
N ARG A 278 -41.84 -5.90 -3.31
CA ARG A 278 -43.25 -6.07 -2.92
C ARG A 278 -44.09 -6.77 -3.98
N GLU A 279 -43.77 -6.57 -5.26
CA GLU A 279 -44.53 -7.12 -6.39
C GLU A 279 -44.01 -8.49 -6.87
N GLN A 280 -42.68 -8.73 -6.79
CA GLN A 280 -42.00 -9.86 -7.43
C GLN A 280 -40.94 -10.53 -6.53
N GLY A 281 -41.01 -10.36 -5.21
CA GLY A 281 -39.97 -10.82 -4.26
C GLY A 281 -39.56 -12.29 -4.41
N SER A 282 -40.49 -13.22 -4.56
CA SER A 282 -40.19 -14.66 -4.75
C SER A 282 -39.35 -14.93 -6.01
N LYS A 283 -39.61 -14.20 -7.10
CA LYS A 283 -38.86 -14.28 -8.35
C LYS A 283 -37.46 -13.67 -8.22
N LEU A 284 -37.31 -12.61 -7.41
CA LEU A 284 -36.00 -12.04 -7.11
C LEU A 284 -35.15 -12.99 -6.27
N VAL A 285 -35.74 -13.70 -5.29
CA VAL A 285 -35.05 -14.77 -4.55
C VAL A 285 -34.57 -15.87 -5.49
N GLU A 286 -35.46 -16.42 -6.33
CA GLU A 286 -35.12 -17.48 -7.29
C GLU A 286 -33.98 -17.06 -8.26
N GLN A 287 -33.98 -15.79 -8.70
CA GLN A 287 -32.92 -15.23 -9.53
C GLN A 287 -31.61 -15.03 -8.77
N SER A 288 -31.68 -14.60 -7.50
CA SER A 288 -30.50 -14.44 -6.63
C SER A 288 -29.84 -15.77 -6.32
N GLU A 289 -30.61 -16.79 -5.92
CA GLU A 289 -30.11 -18.14 -5.65
C GLU A 289 -29.43 -18.76 -6.88
N LYS A 290 -29.98 -18.55 -8.08
CA LYS A 290 -29.36 -18.96 -9.35
C LYS A 290 -28.04 -18.25 -9.60
N THR A 291 -27.98 -16.94 -9.40
CA THR A 291 -26.73 -16.17 -9.57
C THR A 291 -25.68 -16.56 -8.53
N VAL A 292 -26.04 -16.68 -7.26
CA VAL A 292 -25.15 -17.17 -6.19
C VAL A 292 -24.65 -18.58 -6.50
N THR A 293 -25.51 -19.46 -7.00
CA THR A 293 -25.08 -20.81 -7.44
C THR A 293 -24.11 -20.72 -8.60
N ILE A 294 -24.35 -19.87 -9.61
CA ILE A 294 -23.43 -19.68 -10.74
C ILE A 294 -22.07 -19.14 -10.26
N ILE A 295 -22.05 -18.18 -9.32
CA ILE A 295 -20.80 -17.64 -8.75
C ILE A 295 -20.06 -18.71 -7.96
N LYS A 296 -20.76 -19.43 -7.06
CA LYS A 296 -20.18 -20.59 -6.35
C LYS A 296 -19.56 -21.59 -7.33
N LYS A 297 -20.24 -21.91 -8.43
CA LYS A 297 -19.69 -22.81 -9.46
C LYS A 297 -18.53 -22.21 -10.25
N ALA A 298 -18.54 -20.91 -10.52
CA ALA A 298 -17.47 -20.23 -11.23
C ALA A 298 -16.15 -20.21 -10.44
N PHE A 299 -16.21 -20.09 -9.10
CA PHE A 299 -15.02 -20.06 -8.23
C PHE A 299 -14.65 -21.41 -7.58
N ILE A 300 -15.62 -22.31 -7.38
CA ILE A 300 -15.40 -23.61 -6.73
C ILE A 300 -15.34 -24.76 -7.75
N GLU A 301 -16.22 -24.79 -8.77
CA GLU A 301 -16.31 -25.92 -9.70
C GLU A 301 -15.54 -25.71 -11.02
N LYS A 302 -15.22 -24.47 -11.41
CA LYS A 302 -14.57 -24.20 -12.70
C LYS A 302 -13.07 -24.53 -12.74
N ASN A 303 -12.44 -24.70 -11.58
CA ASN A 303 -11.09 -25.24 -11.46
C ASN A 303 -11.06 -26.78 -11.43
N SER A 304 -12.21 -27.46 -11.29
CA SER A 304 -12.29 -28.91 -11.07
C SER A 304 -13.11 -29.71 -12.10
N ARG A 305 -13.74 -29.07 -13.11
CA ARG A 305 -14.63 -29.76 -14.07
C ARG A 305 -14.32 -29.65 -15.57
N GLU A 306 -13.21 -29.03 -15.94
CA GLU A 306 -12.61 -29.21 -17.28
C GLU A 306 -11.32 -30.06 -17.14
N GLU A 307 -11.50 -31.31 -16.69
CA GLU A 307 -10.44 -32.33 -16.44
C GLU A 307 -9.52 -32.62 -17.64
N ASN A 308 -9.81 -32.05 -18.82
CA ASN A 308 -9.01 -32.20 -20.05
C ASN A 308 -8.12 -30.97 -20.36
N GLN A 309 -8.06 -29.93 -19.51
CA GLN A 309 -7.26 -28.71 -19.79
C GLN A 309 -6.42 -28.17 -18.63
N ALA A 310 -6.64 -28.57 -17.37
CA ALA A 310 -5.72 -28.21 -16.29
C ALA A 310 -4.36 -28.92 -16.51
N ALA A 311 -3.27 -28.17 -16.60
CA ALA A 311 -1.93 -28.74 -16.73
C ALA A 311 -1.43 -29.24 -15.37
N SER A 312 -0.77 -30.40 -15.35
CA SER A 312 -0.16 -30.91 -14.13
C SER A 312 1.02 -30.05 -13.69
N ALA A 313 1.39 -30.11 -12.41
CA ALA A 313 2.54 -29.35 -11.91
C ALA A 313 3.84 -29.70 -12.64
N GLU A 314 4.04 -30.97 -13.02
CA GLU A 314 5.22 -31.38 -13.78
C GLU A 314 5.33 -30.67 -15.13
N HIS A 315 4.19 -30.43 -15.80
CA HIS A 315 4.17 -29.62 -17.02
C HIS A 315 4.53 -28.17 -16.73
N ILE A 316 3.92 -27.56 -15.69
CA ILE A 316 4.21 -26.17 -15.32
C ILE A 316 5.69 -26.00 -14.94
N PHE A 317 6.27 -26.92 -14.17
CA PHE A 317 7.68 -26.90 -13.79
C PHE A 317 8.61 -27.13 -14.99
N GLN A 318 8.26 -28.06 -15.90
CA GLN A 318 9.04 -28.31 -17.12
C GLN A 318 9.14 -27.07 -18.03
N TYR A 319 8.07 -26.28 -18.13
CA TYR A 319 7.98 -25.09 -18.99
C TYR A 319 8.05 -23.77 -18.21
N ALA A 320 8.43 -23.79 -16.93
CA ALA A 320 8.36 -22.64 -16.03
C ALA A 320 9.09 -21.40 -16.57
N HIS A 321 10.30 -21.57 -17.10
CA HIS A 321 11.07 -20.47 -17.70
C HIS A 321 10.39 -19.84 -18.93
N GLU A 322 9.58 -20.59 -19.67
CA GLU A 322 8.81 -20.05 -20.80
C GLU A 322 7.66 -19.18 -20.30
N TYR A 323 6.90 -19.63 -19.29
CA TYR A 323 5.83 -18.84 -18.67
C TYR A 323 6.35 -17.59 -17.95
N LEU A 324 7.51 -17.68 -17.29
CA LEU A 324 8.19 -16.54 -16.68
C LEU A 324 8.58 -15.50 -17.75
N ALA A 325 9.16 -15.94 -18.87
CA ALA A 325 9.49 -15.07 -19.99
C ALA A 325 8.23 -14.42 -20.62
N THR A 326 7.13 -15.16 -20.77
CA THR A 326 5.85 -14.60 -21.23
C THR A 326 5.32 -13.55 -20.25
N CYS A 327 5.40 -13.79 -18.93
CA CYS A 327 5.00 -12.82 -17.91
C CYS A 327 5.81 -11.50 -18.00
N VAL A 328 7.13 -11.61 -18.22
CA VAL A 328 8.01 -10.47 -18.46
C VAL A 328 7.62 -9.74 -19.75
N GLU A 329 7.37 -10.46 -20.84
CA GLU A 329 6.94 -9.87 -22.12
C GLU A 329 5.61 -9.12 -22.01
N ASP A 330 4.62 -9.68 -21.29
CA ASP A 330 3.34 -9.02 -21.00
C ASP A 330 3.55 -7.69 -20.25
N TYR A 331 4.40 -7.65 -19.22
CA TYR A 331 4.70 -6.41 -18.49
C TYR A 331 5.52 -5.40 -19.31
N LEU A 332 6.51 -5.84 -20.08
CA LEU A 332 7.25 -4.95 -20.97
C LEU A 332 6.38 -4.38 -22.10
N SER A 333 5.35 -5.12 -22.54
CA SER A 333 4.37 -4.64 -23.53
C SER A 333 3.38 -3.61 -22.98
N SER A 334 3.11 -3.63 -21.67
CA SER A 334 2.19 -2.73 -20.97
C SER A 334 2.88 -1.55 -20.28
N PHE A 335 4.22 -1.54 -20.25
CA PHE A 335 5.04 -0.48 -19.66
C PHE A 335 4.86 0.88 -20.35
N ASP A 336 4.52 1.90 -19.55
CA ASP A 336 4.44 3.30 -19.96
C ASP A 336 5.85 3.90 -20.09
N SER A 337 6.42 3.85 -21.31
CA SER A 337 7.76 4.38 -21.59
C SER A 337 7.89 5.91 -21.52
N GLU A 338 6.79 6.65 -21.38
CA GLU A 338 6.82 8.11 -21.20
C GLU A 338 6.81 8.51 -19.72
N ASN A 339 6.06 7.78 -18.88
CA ASN A 339 5.75 8.16 -17.49
C ASN A 339 6.06 7.07 -16.44
N GLY A 340 6.43 5.87 -16.84
CA GLY A 340 6.71 4.72 -15.96
C GLY A 340 5.45 4.10 -15.36
N GLY A 341 5.48 2.81 -15.01
CA GLY A 341 4.33 2.03 -14.55
C GLY A 341 3.68 1.18 -15.64
N PHE A 342 2.73 0.33 -15.25
CA PHE A 342 2.14 -0.73 -16.10
C PHE A 342 0.63 -0.58 -16.32
N SER A 343 0.05 0.53 -15.84
CA SER A 343 -1.38 0.85 -15.98
C SER A 343 -1.57 2.27 -16.54
N LYS A 344 -2.75 2.51 -17.09
CA LYS A 344 -3.22 3.85 -17.47
C LYS A 344 -3.79 4.58 -16.24
N ALA A 345 -4.27 5.80 -16.42
CA ALA A 345 -5.04 6.51 -15.39
C ALA A 345 -6.38 5.81 -15.08
N PRO A 346 -6.81 5.69 -13.80
CA PRO A 346 -6.06 5.98 -12.58
C PRO A 346 -4.92 4.96 -12.34
N LYS A 347 -3.76 5.46 -11.93
CA LYS A 347 -2.48 4.75 -12.01
C LYS A 347 -1.97 4.38 -10.62
N PHE A 348 -1.84 3.08 -10.37
CA PHE A 348 -1.44 2.51 -9.08
C PHE A 348 0.06 2.12 -9.08
N PRO A 349 0.76 2.18 -7.92
CA PRO A 349 2.17 1.82 -7.84
C PRO A 349 2.49 0.35 -8.16
N GLN A 350 1.53 -0.56 -7.91
CA GLN A 350 1.61 -2.01 -8.15
C GLN A 350 2.96 -2.66 -7.79
N PRO A 351 3.42 -2.60 -6.53
CA PRO A 351 4.78 -2.99 -6.15
C PRO A 351 5.11 -4.46 -6.46
N VAL A 352 4.12 -5.36 -6.40
CA VAL A 352 4.27 -6.79 -6.74
C VAL A 352 4.80 -7.03 -8.17
N ILE A 353 4.43 -6.18 -9.13
CA ILE A 353 4.95 -6.25 -10.51
C ILE A 353 6.43 -5.87 -10.54
N LEU A 354 6.80 -4.81 -9.81
CA LEU A 354 8.17 -4.34 -9.74
C LEU A 354 9.06 -5.36 -9.01
N ASP A 355 8.53 -6.05 -7.98
CA ASP A 355 9.25 -7.10 -7.26
C ASP A 355 9.55 -8.31 -8.16
N PHE A 356 8.53 -8.77 -8.91
CA PHE A 356 8.68 -9.81 -9.93
C PHE A 356 9.73 -9.43 -10.99
N LEU A 357 9.67 -8.21 -11.53
CA LEU A 357 10.64 -7.75 -12.52
C LEU A 357 12.06 -7.63 -11.95
N LEU A 358 12.25 -7.18 -10.70
CA LEU A 358 13.56 -7.17 -10.05
C LEU A 358 14.12 -8.59 -9.82
N ARG A 359 13.24 -9.58 -9.62
CA ARG A 359 13.61 -10.99 -9.58
C ARG A 359 14.05 -11.49 -10.96
N GLU A 360 13.22 -11.33 -11.99
CA GLU A 360 13.54 -11.85 -13.32
C GLU A 360 14.75 -11.15 -13.96
N TYR A 361 15.04 -9.90 -13.62
CA TYR A 361 16.30 -9.22 -13.99
C TYR A 361 17.56 -10.04 -13.63
N LEU A 362 17.54 -10.72 -12.49
CA LEU A 362 18.67 -11.52 -12.02
C LEU A 362 18.80 -12.82 -12.80
N GLU A 363 17.68 -13.49 -13.08
CA GLU A 363 17.64 -14.78 -13.79
C GLU A 363 17.78 -14.64 -15.31
N GLU A 364 17.44 -13.48 -15.87
CA GLU A 364 17.49 -13.21 -17.31
C GLU A 364 18.92 -13.31 -17.88
N LYS A 365 18.99 -13.99 -19.04
CA LYS A 365 20.20 -14.34 -19.81
C LYS A 365 20.27 -13.58 -21.14
N ASP A 366 19.16 -13.08 -21.67
CA ASP A 366 19.15 -12.14 -22.80
C ASP A 366 19.47 -10.73 -22.30
N GLU A 367 20.66 -10.22 -22.64
CA GLU A 367 21.15 -8.91 -22.21
C GLU A 367 20.26 -7.74 -22.68
N THR A 368 19.46 -7.90 -23.74
CA THR A 368 18.53 -6.86 -24.22
C THR A 368 17.32 -6.81 -23.30
N ARG A 369 16.64 -7.94 -23.11
CA ARG A 369 15.47 -8.03 -22.22
C ARG A 369 15.85 -7.71 -20.78
N LYS A 370 17.04 -8.14 -20.33
CA LYS A 370 17.61 -7.78 -19.02
C LYS A 370 17.73 -6.26 -18.83
N LEU A 371 18.20 -5.56 -19.87
CA LEU A 371 18.29 -4.10 -19.87
C LEU A 371 16.90 -3.45 -19.89
N ASP A 372 15.95 -3.99 -20.66
CA ASP A 372 14.58 -3.49 -20.73
C ASP A 372 13.84 -3.63 -19.37
N ILE A 373 13.96 -4.79 -18.70
CA ILE A 373 13.42 -5.02 -17.36
C ILE A 373 13.92 -3.96 -16.36
N ILE A 374 15.24 -3.80 -16.24
CA ILE A 374 15.80 -2.89 -15.22
C ILE A 374 15.55 -1.43 -15.57
N ASN A 375 15.47 -1.08 -16.86
CA ASN A 375 15.05 0.25 -17.30
C ASN A 375 13.59 0.53 -16.93
N ALA A 376 12.68 -0.44 -17.15
CA ALA A 376 11.27 -0.30 -16.80
C ALA A 376 11.07 -0.07 -15.29
N VAL A 377 11.75 -0.86 -14.45
CA VAL A 377 11.72 -0.68 -12.99
C VAL A 377 12.35 0.65 -12.57
N ASN A 378 13.57 0.97 -13.05
CA ASN A 378 14.26 2.20 -12.70
C ASN A 378 13.46 3.46 -13.05
N PHE A 379 12.88 3.48 -14.25
CA PHE A 379 12.10 4.61 -14.74
C PHE A 379 10.79 4.76 -13.94
N THR A 380 10.10 3.65 -13.67
CA THR A 380 8.87 3.64 -12.87
C THR A 380 9.11 4.16 -11.45
N LEU A 381 10.09 3.60 -10.73
CA LEU A 381 10.45 4.04 -9.38
C LEU A 381 10.91 5.51 -9.36
N THR A 382 11.71 5.94 -10.34
CA THR A 382 12.15 7.35 -10.42
C THR A 382 10.99 8.30 -10.69
N LYS A 383 10.02 7.92 -11.54
CA LYS A 383 8.83 8.71 -11.86
C LYS A 383 7.88 8.83 -10.68
N MET A 384 7.65 7.74 -9.94
CA MET A 384 6.85 7.78 -8.72
C MET A 384 7.52 8.63 -7.62
N ALA A 385 8.82 8.41 -7.36
CA ALA A 385 9.58 9.19 -6.37
C ALA A 385 9.58 10.70 -6.62
N LYS A 386 9.56 11.12 -7.89
CA LYS A 386 9.49 12.52 -8.32
C LYS A 386 8.06 13.04 -8.55
N GLY A 387 7.06 12.16 -8.54
CA GLY A 387 5.66 12.52 -8.75
C GLY A 387 5.04 13.20 -7.53
N GLY A 388 3.88 13.81 -7.72
CA GLY A 388 3.02 14.29 -6.63
C GLY A 388 2.35 13.16 -5.84
N ILE A 389 2.40 11.91 -6.36
CA ILE A 389 2.07 10.70 -5.59
C ILE A 389 3.01 10.48 -4.39
N HIS A 390 4.22 11.04 -4.40
CA HIS A 390 5.14 11.05 -3.27
C HIS A 390 5.10 12.42 -2.58
N ASP A 391 4.88 12.46 -1.27
CA ASP A 391 4.92 13.72 -0.51
C ASP A 391 6.36 14.23 -0.43
N GLN A 392 6.69 15.16 -1.33
CA GLN A 392 8.03 15.72 -1.49
C GLN A 392 8.59 16.42 -0.24
N LEU A 393 7.74 16.74 0.76
CA LEU A 393 8.12 17.38 2.01
C LEU A 393 8.39 16.37 3.14
N ALA A 394 7.41 15.52 3.50
CA ALA A 394 7.54 14.61 4.64
C ALA A 394 7.83 13.14 4.28
N GLY A 395 7.73 12.75 3.01
CA GLY A 395 7.79 11.37 2.59
C GLY A 395 6.48 10.59 2.73
N GLY A 396 6.56 9.32 2.37
CA GLY A 396 5.39 8.45 2.19
C GLY A 396 4.67 8.71 0.86
N PHE A 397 3.98 7.67 0.39
CA PHE A 397 3.25 7.67 -0.88
C PHE A 397 1.75 7.71 -0.65
N HIS A 398 1.07 8.52 -1.46
CA HIS A 398 -0.37 8.44 -1.66
C HIS A 398 -0.70 7.19 -2.49
N ARG A 399 -1.88 6.61 -2.29
CA ARG A 399 -2.26 5.29 -2.80
C ARG A 399 -2.21 5.16 -4.32
N TYR A 400 -2.71 6.16 -5.06
CA TYR A 400 -2.71 6.16 -6.52
C TYR A 400 -2.84 7.56 -7.12
N SER A 401 -2.45 7.67 -8.39
CA SER A 401 -2.57 8.89 -9.20
C SER A 401 -3.86 8.88 -10.02
N VAL A 402 -4.63 9.97 -10.01
CA VAL A 402 -5.78 10.20 -10.89
C VAL A 402 -5.34 10.31 -12.34
N ASP A 403 -4.17 10.90 -12.59
CA ASP A 403 -3.58 11.03 -13.92
C ASP A 403 -2.51 9.96 -14.22
N ASN A 404 -2.03 9.94 -15.47
CA ASN A 404 -1.02 9.01 -15.96
C ASN A 404 0.44 9.46 -15.71
N ILE A 405 0.67 10.68 -15.24
CA ILE A 405 1.99 11.30 -15.08
C ILE A 405 2.49 11.31 -13.61
N TRP A 406 1.72 10.71 -12.70
CA TRP A 406 1.97 10.64 -11.25
C TRP A 406 1.87 11.99 -10.53
N LEU A 407 1.10 12.96 -11.06
CA LEU A 407 1.01 14.30 -10.50
C LEU A 407 -0.11 14.46 -9.46
N VAL A 408 -1.35 14.17 -9.82
CA VAL A 408 -2.53 14.36 -8.95
C VAL A 408 -2.86 13.04 -8.24
N PRO A 409 -2.59 12.88 -6.94
CA PRO A 409 -2.99 11.70 -6.20
C PRO A 409 -4.45 11.78 -5.75
N HIS A 410 -5.04 10.64 -5.41
CA HIS A 410 -5.98 10.61 -4.29
C HIS A 410 -5.18 10.56 -3.00
N PHE A 411 -5.41 11.50 -2.08
CA PHE A 411 -4.42 11.83 -1.05
C PHE A 411 -4.34 10.83 0.11
N GLU A 412 -5.17 9.79 0.12
CA GLU A 412 -5.11 8.69 1.10
C GLU A 412 -3.71 8.03 1.09
N LYS A 413 -3.12 7.82 2.26
CA LYS A 413 -1.83 7.10 2.43
C LYS A 413 -2.06 5.82 3.21
N MET A 414 -1.98 4.67 2.53
CA MET A 414 -2.24 3.36 3.14
C MET A 414 -0.95 2.68 3.61
N LEU A 415 -0.99 1.97 4.73
CA LEU A 415 0.18 1.29 5.31
C LEU A 415 0.73 0.19 4.39
N TYR A 416 -0.14 -0.58 3.72
CA TYR A 416 0.27 -1.65 2.82
C TYR A 416 1.04 -1.11 1.59
N ASP A 417 0.70 0.09 1.09
CA ASP A 417 1.46 0.74 0.01
C ASP A 417 2.84 1.17 0.52
N GLN A 418 2.93 1.70 1.75
CA GLN A 418 4.21 2.10 2.34
C GLN A 418 5.16 0.91 2.48
N GLY A 419 4.70 -0.18 3.13
CA GLY A 419 5.51 -1.37 3.37
C GLY A 419 6.01 -2.00 2.07
N GLN A 420 5.09 -2.22 1.11
CA GLN A 420 5.45 -2.80 -0.18
C GLN A 420 6.40 -1.89 -1.00
N LEU A 421 6.18 -0.58 -1.04
CA LEU A 421 7.08 0.33 -1.76
C LEU A 421 8.46 0.39 -1.13
N ALA A 422 8.55 0.46 0.20
CA ALA A 422 9.84 0.45 0.90
C ALA A 422 10.64 -0.83 0.57
N LEU A 423 9.99 -2.00 0.50
CA LEU A 423 10.63 -3.26 0.09
C LEU A 423 11.20 -3.17 -1.33
N VAL A 424 10.41 -2.71 -2.31
CA VAL A 424 10.82 -2.61 -3.71
C VAL A 424 11.92 -1.57 -3.92
N TYR A 425 11.82 -0.39 -3.29
CA TYR A 425 12.90 0.61 -3.34
C TYR A 425 14.20 0.08 -2.71
N GLY A 426 14.11 -0.69 -1.61
CA GLY A 426 15.27 -1.34 -0.98
C GLY A 426 15.94 -2.37 -1.90
N LYS A 427 15.15 -3.28 -2.49
CA LYS A 427 15.65 -4.28 -3.45
C LYS A 427 16.24 -3.63 -4.71
N ALA A 428 15.57 -2.62 -5.26
CA ALA A 428 16.07 -1.85 -6.39
C ALA A 428 17.38 -1.11 -6.08
N TYR A 429 17.53 -0.57 -4.87
CA TYR A 429 18.79 0.06 -4.45
C TYR A 429 19.94 -0.96 -4.40
N LEU A 430 19.75 -2.14 -3.82
CA LEU A 430 20.78 -3.19 -3.78
C LEU A 430 21.26 -3.56 -5.20
N LEU A 431 20.33 -3.70 -6.15
CA LEU A 431 20.60 -4.07 -7.54
C LEU A 431 21.29 -2.96 -8.36
N THR A 432 20.82 -1.72 -8.21
CA THR A 432 21.18 -0.62 -9.13
C THR A 432 22.17 0.37 -8.54
N GLN A 433 22.36 0.32 -7.22
CA GLN A 433 23.11 1.30 -6.43
C GLN A 433 22.61 2.75 -6.60
N ASN A 434 21.39 2.94 -7.12
CA ASN A 434 20.77 4.25 -7.27
C ASN A 434 20.36 4.81 -5.90
N LYS A 435 21.14 5.78 -5.42
CA LYS A 435 20.97 6.40 -4.09
C LYS A 435 19.58 7.03 -3.89
N LEU A 436 18.88 7.44 -4.95
CA LEU A 436 17.50 7.92 -4.84
C LEU A 436 16.61 6.88 -4.15
N PHE A 437 16.76 5.60 -4.49
CA PHE A 437 15.91 4.54 -3.95
C PHE A 437 16.20 4.27 -2.47
N ALA A 438 17.46 4.35 -2.04
CA ALA A 438 17.82 4.32 -0.61
C ALA A 438 17.16 5.50 0.16
N THR A 439 17.24 6.72 -0.39
CA THR A 439 16.60 7.90 0.20
C THR A 439 15.08 7.77 0.27
N ILE A 440 14.44 7.23 -0.77
CA ILE A 440 12.98 7.05 -0.77
C ILE A 440 12.55 5.94 0.20
N MET A 441 13.26 4.81 0.25
CA MET A 441 13.04 3.78 1.27
C MET A 441 13.12 4.39 2.68
N GLN A 442 14.18 5.14 2.97
CA GLN A 442 14.33 5.84 4.25
C GLN A 442 13.15 6.79 4.52
N LYS A 443 12.78 7.65 3.55
CA LYS A 443 11.65 8.59 3.71
C LYS A 443 10.32 7.89 3.98
N ILE A 444 10.09 6.69 3.46
CA ILE A 444 8.90 5.89 3.78
C ILE A 444 8.96 5.38 5.23
N LEU A 445 10.09 4.79 5.64
CA LEU A 445 10.28 4.26 7.01
C LEU A 445 10.15 5.36 8.07
N ASP A 446 10.84 6.48 7.87
CA ASP A 446 10.82 7.64 8.76
C ASP A 446 9.44 8.31 8.79
N TYR A 447 8.72 8.35 7.65
CA TYR A 447 7.34 8.82 7.60
C TYR A 447 6.41 7.94 8.44
N VAL A 448 6.44 6.61 8.23
CA VAL A 448 5.55 5.69 8.95
C VAL A 448 5.84 5.70 10.45
N TYR A 449 7.11 5.65 10.86
CA TYR A 449 7.48 5.72 12.27
C TYR A 449 7.10 7.07 12.91
N GLY A 450 7.34 8.20 12.22
CA GLY A 450 7.05 9.52 12.80
C GLY A 450 5.58 9.93 12.78
N ASN A 451 4.73 9.29 11.97
CA ASN A 451 3.38 9.79 11.68
C ASN A 451 2.27 8.71 11.78
N MET A 452 2.58 7.43 11.59
CA MET A 452 1.61 6.32 11.52
C MET A 452 1.94 5.18 12.51
N SER A 453 2.51 5.50 13.67
CA SER A 453 2.79 4.50 14.72
C SER A 453 2.15 4.81 16.07
N LEU A 454 1.89 3.76 16.83
CA LEU A 454 1.51 3.75 18.23
C LEU A 454 2.63 3.09 19.04
N GLU A 455 3.24 3.80 19.99
CA GLU A 455 4.10 3.18 21.00
C GLU A 455 3.28 2.94 22.28
N GLU A 456 3.35 1.73 22.83
CA GLU A 456 2.67 1.33 24.06
C GLU A 456 3.56 1.48 25.30
N ASP A 457 2.95 1.52 26.49
CA ASP A 457 3.66 1.65 27.76
C ASP A 457 4.60 0.46 28.06
N ASP A 458 4.34 -0.70 27.43
CA ASP A 458 5.22 -1.88 27.45
C ASP A 458 6.41 -1.79 26.48
N GLY A 459 6.48 -0.71 25.69
CA GLY A 459 7.53 -0.44 24.72
C GLY A 459 7.36 -1.15 23.38
N THR A 460 6.25 -1.85 23.13
CA THR A 460 5.91 -2.38 21.80
C THR A 460 5.42 -1.27 20.87
N ILE A 461 5.46 -1.50 19.54
CA ILE A 461 5.06 -0.51 18.52
C ILE A 461 4.05 -1.14 17.57
N GLY A 462 2.89 -0.54 17.33
CA GLY A 462 1.99 -0.90 16.24
C GLY A 462 1.94 0.17 15.16
N PHE A 463 1.61 -0.20 13.91
CA PHE A 463 1.42 0.73 12.81
C PHE A 463 -0.05 0.88 12.41
N PHE A 464 -0.50 2.12 12.33
CA PHE A 464 -1.85 2.55 11.96
C PHE A 464 -2.16 2.27 10.48
N SER A 465 -3.42 1.99 10.16
CA SER A 465 -3.79 1.43 8.86
C SER A 465 -3.69 2.43 7.71
N ALA A 466 -4.11 3.68 7.93
CA ALA A 466 -4.14 4.71 6.88
C ALA A 466 -4.14 6.15 7.42
N GLU A 467 -3.80 7.11 6.56
CA GLU A 467 -4.11 8.53 6.71
C GLU A 467 -5.12 8.98 5.63
N ASP A 468 -6.11 9.78 6.04
CA ASP A 468 -7.26 10.26 5.26
C ASP A 468 -6.85 11.14 4.07
N ALA A 469 -7.56 10.99 2.94
CA ALA A 469 -7.42 11.91 1.80
C ALA A 469 -7.91 13.32 2.14
N ASP A 470 -8.92 13.40 3.00
CA ASP A 470 -9.65 14.62 3.31
C ASP A 470 -9.14 15.29 4.59
N SER A 471 -8.89 16.60 4.52
CA SER A 471 -8.42 17.41 5.63
C SER A 471 -9.09 18.79 5.65
N TYR A 472 -9.13 19.43 6.82
CA TYR A 472 -9.62 20.80 6.92
C TYR A 472 -8.57 21.76 6.33
N PRO A 473 -8.92 22.66 5.40
CA PRO A 473 -7.96 23.62 4.83
C PRO A 473 -7.30 24.55 5.86
N THR A 474 -8.02 24.88 6.93
CA THR A 474 -7.53 25.69 8.07
C THR A 474 -8.18 25.21 9.37
N PHE A 475 -7.59 25.54 10.52
CA PHE A 475 -8.18 25.23 11.84
C PHE A 475 -9.55 25.88 12.10
N GLN A 476 -9.98 26.84 11.27
CA GLN A 476 -11.29 27.48 11.33
C GLN A 476 -12.30 26.94 10.30
N SER A 477 -11.88 26.00 9.44
CA SER A 477 -12.74 25.42 8.41
C SER A 477 -13.76 24.45 9.02
N THR A 478 -15.00 24.47 8.51
CA THR A 478 -16.10 23.58 8.95
C THR A 478 -16.30 22.37 8.05
N GLU A 479 -15.68 22.36 6.87
CA GLU A 479 -15.74 21.29 5.88
C GLU A 479 -14.32 20.85 5.53
N LYS A 480 -14.10 19.54 5.38
CA LYS A 480 -12.87 18.99 4.82
C LYS A 480 -12.87 19.13 3.29
N LYS A 481 -11.69 19.02 2.69
CA LYS A 481 -11.47 18.86 1.24
C LYS A 481 -10.34 17.86 0.99
N GLU A 482 -10.38 17.21 -0.17
CA GLU A 482 -9.30 16.32 -0.61
C GLU A 482 -7.99 17.11 -0.78
N GLY A 483 -6.89 16.57 -0.25
CA GLY A 483 -5.54 17.12 -0.45
C GLY A 483 -5.24 18.47 0.21
N ALA A 484 -6.15 19.01 1.03
CA ALA A 484 -6.02 20.37 1.60
C ALA A 484 -4.76 20.58 2.46
N TYR A 485 -4.34 19.56 3.21
CA TYR A 485 -3.08 19.56 3.96
C TYR A 485 -1.85 19.58 3.06
N TYR A 486 -1.93 18.99 1.87
CA TYR A 486 -0.80 18.70 0.99
C TYR A 486 -0.55 19.76 -0.09
N CYS A 487 -1.60 20.44 -0.54
CA CYS A 487 -1.57 21.40 -1.64
C CYS A 487 -1.25 22.84 -1.17
N TRP A 488 -0.73 23.66 -2.09
CA TRP A 488 -0.26 25.03 -1.80
C TRP A 488 -0.82 26.08 -2.75
N GLU A 489 -1.20 27.24 -2.21
CA GLU A 489 -1.40 28.43 -3.04
C GLU A 489 -0.05 29.01 -3.49
N TYR A 490 0.00 29.55 -4.71
CA TYR A 490 1.26 30.11 -5.25
C TYR A 490 1.84 31.23 -4.38
N ARG A 491 0.99 32.12 -3.83
CA ARG A 491 1.42 33.25 -3.00
C ARG A 491 1.82 32.82 -1.60
N GLU A 492 1.03 31.94 -0.98
CA GLU A 492 1.35 31.28 0.30
C GLU A 492 2.78 30.74 0.29
N LEU A 493 3.13 29.95 -0.73
CA LEU A 493 4.45 29.36 -0.88
C LEU A 493 5.53 30.42 -1.24
N THR A 494 5.26 31.28 -2.22
CA THR A 494 6.24 32.25 -2.75
C THR A 494 6.65 33.29 -1.70
N ASP A 495 5.67 33.90 -1.02
CA ASP A 495 5.92 34.95 -0.03
C ASP A 495 6.61 34.38 1.23
N LEU A 496 6.28 33.16 1.63
CA LEU A 496 6.94 32.45 2.73
C LEU A 496 8.41 32.16 2.41
N LEU A 497 8.69 31.53 1.26
CA LEU A 497 10.07 31.16 0.88
C LEU A 497 10.96 32.40 0.75
N ASP A 498 10.48 33.45 0.09
CA ASP A 498 11.23 34.71 -0.07
C ASP A 498 11.48 35.47 1.24
N THR A 499 10.65 35.22 2.26
CA THR A 499 10.81 35.81 3.59
C THR A 499 11.78 35.00 4.47
N MET A 500 11.73 33.67 4.36
CA MET A 500 12.38 32.75 5.31
C MET A 500 13.72 32.18 4.82
N VAL A 501 13.94 32.09 3.51
CA VAL A 501 15.14 31.48 2.92
C VAL A 501 16.00 32.57 2.25
N PRO A 502 17.33 32.63 2.48
CA PRO A 502 18.19 33.62 1.83
C PRO A 502 18.23 33.48 0.30
N SER A 503 18.24 34.61 -0.41
CA SER A 503 18.41 34.65 -1.87
C SER A 503 19.86 34.35 -2.29
N ILE A 504 20.03 33.69 -3.43
CA ILE A 504 21.35 33.43 -4.02
C ILE A 504 21.70 34.61 -4.94
N GLY A 505 22.37 35.62 -4.37
CA GLY A 505 22.67 36.85 -5.08
C GLY A 505 21.40 37.62 -5.44
N ALA A 506 21.05 37.66 -6.72
CA ALA A 506 19.83 38.30 -7.22
C ALA A 506 18.66 37.31 -7.45
N VAL A 507 18.88 36.00 -7.30
CA VAL A 507 17.87 34.97 -7.53
C VAL A 507 17.18 34.62 -6.22
N LYS A 508 15.85 34.73 -6.20
CA LYS A 508 15.04 34.41 -5.03
C LYS A 508 14.87 32.89 -4.83
N PRO A 509 14.70 32.40 -3.58
CA PRO A 509 14.46 30.99 -3.32
C PRO A 509 13.17 30.49 -3.97
N SER A 510 12.10 31.30 -3.99
CA SER A 510 10.85 30.95 -4.66
C SER A 510 11.01 30.78 -6.18
N GLU A 511 11.86 31.56 -6.85
CA GLU A 511 12.10 31.40 -8.29
C GLU A 511 12.71 30.03 -8.61
N ILE A 512 13.68 29.61 -7.80
CA ILE A 512 14.33 28.30 -7.88
C ILE A 512 13.31 27.18 -7.61
N PHE A 513 12.58 27.29 -6.50
CA PHE A 513 11.63 26.27 -6.07
C PHE A 513 10.45 26.13 -7.04
N ASN A 514 9.83 27.24 -7.44
CA ASN A 514 8.73 27.26 -8.39
C ASN A 514 9.14 26.70 -9.76
N TYR A 515 10.40 26.93 -10.19
CA TYR A 515 10.91 26.34 -11.42
C TYR A 515 11.20 24.84 -11.29
N MET A 516 11.73 24.36 -10.16
CA MET A 516 11.96 22.92 -9.96
C MET A 516 10.65 22.13 -9.84
N PHE A 517 9.71 22.64 -9.04
CA PHE A 517 8.45 21.97 -8.69
C PHE A 517 7.26 22.33 -9.60
N ASP A 518 7.49 23.16 -10.62
CA ASP A 518 6.46 23.62 -11.58
C ASP A 518 5.21 24.18 -10.87
N VAL A 519 5.46 25.04 -9.88
CA VAL A 519 4.46 25.78 -9.10
C VAL A 519 4.03 27.02 -9.90
N ARG A 520 2.72 27.23 -10.04
CA ARG A 520 2.13 28.22 -10.96
C ARG A 520 1.07 29.06 -10.27
N GLU A 521 0.94 30.32 -10.68
CA GLU A 521 -0.02 31.28 -10.09
C GLU A 521 -1.49 30.82 -10.18
N ARG A 522 -1.83 29.97 -11.17
CA ARG A 522 -3.19 29.41 -11.35
C ARG A 522 -3.32 27.94 -10.93
N GLY A 523 -2.34 27.44 -10.17
CA GLY A 523 -2.22 26.01 -9.88
C GLY A 523 -1.60 25.19 -11.01
N ASN A 524 -1.19 23.96 -10.70
CA ASN A 524 -0.54 23.04 -11.64
C ASN A 524 -1.35 21.77 -11.95
N ILE A 525 -2.57 21.66 -11.40
CA ILE A 525 -3.54 20.58 -11.65
C ILE A 525 -3.97 20.55 -13.14
N PRO A 526 -3.89 19.39 -13.84
CA PRO A 526 -4.41 19.25 -15.19
C PRO A 526 -5.95 19.37 -15.26
N LEU A 527 -6.45 19.93 -16.38
CA LEU A 527 -7.90 20.01 -16.63
C LEU A 527 -8.50 18.61 -16.72
N GLY A 528 -9.52 18.35 -15.88
CA GLY A 528 -10.23 17.07 -15.82
C GLY A 528 -9.70 16.09 -14.75
N SER A 529 -8.54 16.35 -14.14
CA SER A 529 -8.01 15.56 -13.01
C SER A 529 -8.62 15.93 -11.66
N ASP A 530 -9.39 17.02 -11.60
CA ASP A 530 -10.15 17.47 -10.42
C ASP A 530 -11.63 17.65 -10.83
N PRO A 531 -12.46 16.59 -10.75
CA PRO A 531 -13.86 16.64 -11.20
C PRO A 531 -14.80 17.35 -10.20
N HIS A 532 -14.34 17.66 -8.98
CA HIS A 532 -15.12 18.32 -7.93
C HIS A 532 -14.71 19.79 -7.73
N GLY A 533 -13.57 20.22 -8.29
CA GLY A 533 -13.06 21.59 -8.22
C GLY A 533 -12.33 21.91 -6.92
N GLU A 534 -12.00 20.90 -6.10
CA GLU A 534 -11.44 21.09 -4.76
C GLU A 534 -9.97 21.56 -4.78
N LEU A 535 -9.25 21.25 -5.86
CA LEU A 535 -7.83 21.58 -6.07
C LEU A 535 -7.64 22.82 -6.97
N THR A 536 -8.72 23.50 -7.34
CA THR A 536 -8.69 24.65 -8.26
C THR A 536 -7.80 25.78 -7.74
N GLY A 537 -6.78 26.16 -8.51
CA GLY A 537 -5.82 27.22 -8.14
C GLY A 537 -4.66 26.75 -7.27
N LEU A 538 -4.66 25.49 -6.82
CA LEU A 538 -3.63 24.94 -5.94
C LEU A 538 -2.51 24.23 -6.71
N ASN A 539 -1.38 24.06 -6.04
CA ASN A 539 -0.21 23.38 -6.57
C ASN A 539 0.13 22.14 -5.73
N ILE A 540 0.36 21.02 -6.42
CA ILE A 540 0.96 19.81 -5.86
C ILE A 540 2.46 19.88 -6.14
N LEU A 541 3.28 19.55 -5.15
CA LEU A 541 4.73 19.54 -5.29
C LEU A 541 5.18 18.24 -5.94
N TYR A 542 5.84 18.34 -7.10
CA TYR A 542 6.44 17.22 -7.82
C TYR A 542 7.74 17.68 -8.51
N GLU A 543 8.80 16.86 -8.52
CA GLU A 543 10.10 17.25 -9.09
C GLU A 543 10.09 17.18 -10.62
N LYS A 544 9.60 18.26 -11.26
CA LYS A 544 9.48 18.36 -12.72
C LYS A 544 10.82 18.45 -13.45
N ARG A 545 11.84 19.05 -12.81
CA ARG A 545 13.15 19.36 -13.39
C ARG A 545 14.26 18.90 -12.47
N ASP A 546 15.41 18.50 -13.02
CA ASP A 546 16.57 18.11 -12.22
C ASP A 546 17.47 19.31 -11.82
N LEU A 547 18.40 19.06 -10.90
CA LEU A 547 19.33 20.09 -10.39
C LEU A 547 20.22 20.69 -11.49
N THR A 548 20.50 19.97 -12.59
CA THR A 548 21.31 20.44 -13.71
C THR A 548 20.52 21.45 -14.55
N GLU A 549 19.27 21.13 -14.88
CA GLU A 549 18.35 22.06 -15.56
C GLU A 549 18.15 23.34 -14.76
N VAL A 550 17.92 23.21 -13.45
CA VAL A 550 17.70 24.35 -12.55
C VAL A 550 18.99 25.18 -12.41
N SER A 551 20.16 24.55 -12.24
CA SER A 551 21.46 25.24 -12.23
C SER A 551 21.67 26.07 -13.51
N HIS A 552 21.47 25.46 -14.69
CA HIS A 552 21.63 26.13 -15.98
C HIS A 552 20.63 27.29 -16.16
N LYS A 553 19.41 27.17 -15.66
CA LYS A 553 18.39 28.23 -15.71
C LYS A 553 18.79 29.49 -14.94
N PHE A 554 19.51 29.35 -13.82
CA PHE A 554 19.81 30.44 -12.89
C PHE A 554 21.31 30.81 -12.87
N ASN A 555 21.92 30.95 -14.05
CA ASN A 555 23.33 31.37 -14.23
C ASN A 555 24.39 30.43 -13.63
N THR A 556 24.13 29.12 -13.67
CA THR A 556 25.10 28.08 -13.26
C THR A 556 25.47 28.16 -11.78
N ILE A 557 24.47 28.36 -10.90
CA ILE A 557 24.60 28.14 -9.46
C ILE A 557 25.06 26.69 -9.23
N ASP A 558 26.05 26.48 -8.36
CA ASP A 558 26.59 25.16 -8.12
C ASP A 558 25.56 24.21 -7.48
N SER A 559 25.67 22.92 -7.76
CA SER A 559 24.69 21.93 -7.35
C SER A 559 24.61 21.72 -5.83
N VAL A 560 25.65 22.08 -5.07
CA VAL A 560 25.66 21.94 -3.60
C VAL A 560 24.87 23.08 -2.96
N THR A 561 25.14 24.33 -3.36
CA THR A 561 24.37 25.50 -2.93
C THR A 561 22.90 25.35 -3.34
N LEU A 562 22.64 24.94 -4.59
CA LEU A 562 21.29 24.74 -5.09
C LEU A 562 20.52 23.66 -4.30
N SER A 563 21.11 22.47 -4.14
CA SER A 563 20.51 21.37 -3.38
C SER A 563 20.21 21.80 -1.93
N LYS A 564 21.17 22.46 -1.28
CA LYS A 564 20.99 23.00 0.07
C LYS A 564 19.80 23.98 0.15
N THR A 565 19.69 24.93 -0.79
CA THR A 565 18.58 25.89 -0.80
C THR A 565 17.23 25.21 -1.04
N ILE A 566 17.16 24.17 -1.88
CA ILE A 566 15.94 23.39 -2.09
C ILE A 566 15.52 22.66 -0.82
N GLU A 567 16.44 22.01 -0.11
CA GLU A 567 16.11 21.32 1.14
C GLU A 567 15.74 22.32 2.26
N GLU A 568 16.42 23.48 2.38
CA GLU A 568 15.99 24.57 3.28
C GLU A 568 14.56 25.05 2.94
N CYS A 569 14.18 25.15 1.67
CA CYS A 569 12.80 25.46 1.26
C CYS A 569 11.81 24.36 1.68
N LYS A 570 12.17 23.07 1.49
CA LYS A 570 11.33 21.93 1.90
C LYS A 570 11.14 21.91 3.43
N GLU A 571 12.18 22.17 4.21
CA GLU A 571 12.11 22.27 5.68
C GLU A 571 11.15 23.37 6.14
N ILE A 572 11.26 24.58 5.55
CA ILE A 572 10.36 25.71 5.86
C ILE A 572 8.90 25.38 5.51
N LEU A 573 8.64 24.82 4.33
CA LEU A 573 7.28 24.43 3.92
C LEU A 573 6.71 23.30 4.78
N LEU A 574 7.52 22.33 5.18
CA LEU A 574 7.10 21.27 6.08
C LEU A 574 6.74 21.80 7.48
N ALA A 575 7.55 22.73 8.01
CA ALA A 575 7.29 23.36 9.30
C ALA A 575 6.00 24.21 9.27
N GLU A 576 5.79 24.99 8.20
CA GLU A 576 4.58 25.80 8.03
C GLU A 576 3.33 24.91 7.87
N ARG A 577 3.40 23.85 7.06
CA ARG A 577 2.32 22.85 6.90
C ARG A 577 1.91 22.27 8.25
N LYS A 578 2.87 21.74 9.02
CA LYS A 578 2.62 21.15 10.35
C LYS A 578 2.02 22.13 11.35
N LYS A 579 2.31 23.43 11.21
CA LYS A 579 1.87 24.48 12.13
C LYS A 579 0.48 25.03 11.80
N ASN A 580 0.17 25.24 10.53
CA ASN A 580 -0.98 26.02 10.09
C ASN A 580 -2.07 25.22 9.35
N LYS A 581 -1.77 24.02 8.85
CA LYS A 581 -2.75 23.14 8.20
C LYS A 581 -3.13 21.98 9.13
N PRO A 582 -4.42 21.80 9.47
CA PRO A 582 -4.89 20.61 10.18
C PRO A 582 -4.47 19.34 9.45
N ARG A 583 -3.78 18.45 10.17
CA ARG A 583 -3.38 17.13 9.63
C ARG A 583 -4.64 16.30 9.27
N PRO A 584 -4.61 15.47 8.21
CA PRO A 584 -5.72 14.57 7.92
C PRO A 584 -5.92 13.57 9.08
N HIS A 585 -7.11 12.97 9.13
CA HIS A 585 -7.42 11.96 10.14
C HIS A 585 -6.57 10.71 9.92
N VAL A 586 -6.12 10.06 11.01
CA VAL A 586 -5.41 8.78 10.95
C VAL A 586 -6.39 7.69 11.35
N ASP A 587 -6.55 6.67 10.50
CA ASP A 587 -7.24 5.44 10.89
C ASP A 587 -6.33 4.66 11.83
N ASP A 588 -6.63 4.76 13.12
CA ASP A 588 -5.84 4.24 14.24
C ASP A 588 -6.03 2.73 14.47
N LYS A 589 -6.72 2.02 13.55
CA LYS A 589 -6.71 0.56 13.51
C LYS A 589 -5.30 0.04 13.19
N ILE A 590 -4.84 -0.94 13.95
CA ILE A 590 -3.63 -1.71 13.67
C ILE A 590 -4.06 -3.03 13.05
N ILE A 591 -3.65 -3.26 11.80
CA ILE A 591 -4.07 -4.39 10.98
C ILE A 591 -2.90 -5.35 10.77
N THR A 592 -3.10 -6.63 11.08
CA THR A 592 -2.03 -7.63 11.08
C THR A 592 -1.37 -7.80 9.70
N SER A 593 -2.14 -8.00 8.62
CA SER A 593 -1.57 -8.18 7.27
C SER A 593 -0.75 -6.98 6.78
N TRP A 594 -1.11 -5.77 7.19
CA TRP A 594 -0.43 -4.52 6.77
C TRP A 594 0.79 -4.22 7.65
N ASN A 595 0.70 -4.56 8.94
CA ASN A 595 1.85 -4.54 9.85
C ASN A 595 2.90 -5.57 9.42
N GLY A 596 2.50 -6.72 8.86
CA GLY A 596 3.41 -7.68 8.20
C GLY A 596 4.29 -7.02 7.15
N TYR A 597 3.70 -6.36 6.13
CA TYR A 597 4.48 -5.63 5.12
C TYR A 597 5.41 -4.56 5.73
N MET A 598 4.97 -3.87 6.79
CA MET A 598 5.78 -2.84 7.43
C MET A 598 6.94 -3.41 8.25
N ILE A 599 6.73 -4.53 8.96
CA ILE A 599 7.78 -5.27 9.68
C ILE A 599 8.83 -5.79 8.68
N SER A 600 8.41 -6.41 7.57
CA SER A 600 9.30 -6.77 6.45
C SER A 600 10.12 -5.58 5.96
N ALA A 601 9.48 -4.43 5.75
CA ALA A 601 10.15 -3.22 5.25
C ALA A 601 11.18 -2.65 6.23
N PHE A 602 10.89 -2.61 7.54
CA PHE A 602 11.86 -2.20 8.55
C PHE A 602 12.98 -3.24 8.73
N ALA A 603 12.67 -4.54 8.66
CA ALA A 603 13.65 -5.62 8.71
C ALA A 603 14.66 -5.49 7.53
N LEU A 604 14.17 -5.43 6.29
CA LEU A 604 15.00 -5.19 5.10
C LEU A 604 15.73 -3.85 5.18
N GLY A 605 15.06 -2.78 5.66
CA GLY A 605 15.65 -1.46 5.82
C GLY A 605 16.85 -1.45 6.76
N SER A 606 16.82 -2.26 7.81
CA SER A 606 17.93 -2.39 8.75
C SER A 606 19.18 -2.99 8.09
N LEU A 607 19.00 -3.96 7.19
CA LEU A 607 20.05 -4.55 6.38
C LEU A 607 20.54 -3.57 5.30
N VAL A 608 19.63 -3.05 4.48
CA VAL A 608 19.91 -2.23 3.28
C VAL A 608 20.53 -0.87 3.60
N LEU A 609 20.14 -0.26 4.73
CA LEU A 609 20.59 1.07 5.15
C LEU A 609 21.58 1.00 6.33
N ASN A 610 22.02 -0.20 6.72
CA ASN A 610 22.89 -0.47 7.88
C ASN A 610 22.43 0.19 9.20
N ASN A 611 21.11 0.31 9.39
CA ASN A 611 20.52 1.01 10.52
C ASN A 611 19.82 0.05 11.50
N GLN A 612 20.51 -0.28 12.60
CA GLN A 612 19.99 -1.17 13.64
C GLN A 612 18.69 -0.66 14.29
N HIS A 613 18.43 0.65 14.26
CA HIS A 613 17.19 1.20 14.81
C HIS A 613 15.95 0.62 14.12
N TYR A 614 16.01 0.39 12.81
CA TYR A 614 14.92 -0.21 12.04
C TYR A 614 14.68 -1.69 12.41
N ALA A 615 15.74 -2.46 12.70
CA ALA A 615 15.57 -3.82 13.22
C ALA A 615 14.85 -3.83 14.57
N ASN A 616 15.24 -2.92 15.48
CA ASN A 616 14.61 -2.80 16.79
C ASN A 616 13.13 -2.36 16.69
N ILE A 617 12.79 -1.50 15.72
CA ILE A 617 11.39 -1.12 15.42
C ILE A 617 10.61 -2.35 14.91
N ALA A 618 11.19 -3.13 13.99
CA ALA A 618 10.56 -4.34 13.46
C ALA A 618 10.34 -5.41 14.55
N GLU A 619 11.31 -5.61 15.46
CA GLU A 619 11.16 -6.51 16.63
C GLU A 619 10.06 -6.02 17.59
N LYS A 620 10.03 -4.72 17.92
CA LYS A 620 8.96 -4.10 18.73
C LYS A 620 7.57 -4.28 18.10
N ALA A 621 7.49 -4.29 16.76
CA ALA A 621 6.24 -4.47 16.04
C ALA A 621 5.80 -5.94 15.91
N ALA A 622 6.73 -6.86 15.68
CA ALA A 622 6.41 -8.29 15.80
C ALA A 622 5.95 -8.65 17.22
N HIS A 623 6.58 -8.06 18.26
CA HIS A 623 6.11 -8.17 19.64
C HIS A 623 4.72 -7.57 19.87
N PHE A 624 4.38 -6.41 19.28
CA PHE A 624 3.02 -5.85 19.37
C PHE A 624 1.97 -6.84 18.83
N ILE A 625 2.21 -7.41 17.64
CA ILE A 625 1.28 -8.38 17.04
C ILE A 625 1.15 -9.63 17.93
N TYR A 626 2.24 -10.14 18.50
CA TYR A 626 2.22 -11.27 19.42
C TYR A 626 1.37 -10.98 20.68
N GLU A 627 1.61 -9.84 21.34
CA GLU A 627 0.98 -9.52 22.63
C GLU A 627 -0.47 -9.03 22.51
N LYS A 628 -0.86 -8.39 21.39
CA LYS A 628 -2.19 -7.76 21.23
C LYS A 628 -3.11 -8.49 20.23
N LEU A 629 -2.54 -9.29 19.33
CA LEU A 629 -3.24 -9.83 18.16
C LEU A 629 -3.03 -11.34 17.94
N PHE A 630 -2.40 -12.04 18.88
CA PHE A 630 -2.28 -13.50 18.85
C PHE A 630 -2.80 -14.12 20.16
N ASP A 631 -3.63 -15.15 20.04
CA ASP A 631 -4.05 -16.01 21.15
C ASP A 631 -3.12 -17.23 21.20
N PRO A 632 -2.19 -17.31 22.17
CA PRO A 632 -1.21 -18.40 22.24
C PRO A 632 -1.81 -19.74 22.68
N ASP A 633 -2.93 -19.73 23.41
CA ASP A 633 -3.61 -20.94 23.89
C ASP A 633 -4.40 -21.61 22.74
N ARG A 634 -5.14 -20.81 21.97
CA ARG A 634 -5.92 -21.28 20.80
C ARG A 634 -5.08 -21.37 19.53
N LYS A 635 -3.90 -20.74 19.50
CA LYS A 635 -3.07 -20.51 18.31
C LYS A 635 -3.88 -19.90 17.19
N ILE A 636 -4.40 -18.70 17.44
CA ILE A 636 -5.24 -17.94 16.50
C ILE A 636 -4.70 -16.52 16.42
N LEU A 637 -4.44 -16.07 15.20
CA LEU A 637 -4.12 -14.69 14.87
C LEU A 637 -5.45 -13.91 14.73
N TYR A 638 -5.47 -12.64 15.12
CA TYR A 638 -6.60 -11.73 14.97
C TYR A 638 -6.32 -10.67 13.90
N ARG A 639 -7.39 -10.16 13.28
CA ARG A 639 -7.30 -9.20 12.17
C ARG A 639 -6.87 -7.79 12.59
N SER A 640 -7.57 -7.20 13.57
CA SER A 640 -7.43 -5.77 13.90
C SER A 640 -7.47 -5.49 15.40
N TYR A 641 -6.60 -4.58 15.83
CA TYR A 641 -6.56 -3.98 17.16
C TYR A 641 -6.86 -2.48 17.04
N ARG A 642 -7.49 -1.92 18.06
CA ARG A 642 -7.64 -0.46 18.20
C ARG A 642 -7.59 -0.07 19.68
N LYS A 643 -6.73 0.88 20.04
CA LYS A 643 -6.56 1.32 21.44
C LYS A 643 -7.86 1.92 21.97
N ASN A 644 -8.16 1.67 23.25
CA ASN A 644 -9.36 2.17 23.97
C ASN A 644 -10.72 1.74 23.36
N SER A 645 -10.75 0.78 22.43
CA SER A 645 -11.98 0.31 21.79
C SER A 645 -12.66 -0.82 22.59
N GLN A 646 -13.96 -0.69 22.86
CA GLN A 646 -14.78 -1.75 23.47
C GLN A 646 -15.27 -2.76 22.42
N LYS A 647 -14.35 -3.42 21.71
CA LYS A 647 -14.74 -4.43 20.70
C LYS A 647 -15.28 -5.68 21.41
N ALA A 648 -16.54 -6.02 21.18
CA ALA A 648 -17.21 -7.10 21.91
C ALA A 648 -16.67 -8.51 21.55
N ILE A 649 -16.20 -8.71 20.32
CA ILE A 649 -15.65 -9.97 19.81
C ILE A 649 -14.48 -9.66 18.84
N PRO A 650 -13.28 -10.23 19.04
CA PRO A 650 -12.18 -10.15 18.07
C PRO A 650 -12.52 -10.89 16.75
N ILE A 651 -12.06 -10.35 15.62
CA ILE A 651 -12.21 -10.97 14.31
C ILE A 651 -10.99 -11.87 14.07
N GLU A 652 -11.20 -13.14 13.73
CA GLU A 652 -10.13 -14.08 13.36
C GLU A 652 -9.36 -13.55 12.13
N GLY A 653 -8.04 -13.74 12.10
CA GLY A 653 -7.19 -13.32 11.00
C GLY A 653 -7.50 -14.08 9.72
N PHE A 654 -7.51 -13.36 8.60
CA PHE A 654 -7.70 -13.92 7.26
C PHE A 654 -6.39 -14.52 6.73
N LEU A 655 -6.44 -15.11 5.53
CA LEU A 655 -5.27 -15.66 4.87
C LEU A 655 -4.13 -14.63 4.73
N SER A 656 -4.45 -13.40 4.37
CA SER A 656 -3.46 -12.33 4.23
C SER A 656 -2.82 -11.91 5.57
N ASP A 657 -3.51 -12.04 6.70
CA ASP A 657 -2.92 -11.78 8.02
C ASP A 657 -1.86 -12.84 8.35
N HIS A 658 -2.17 -14.11 8.09
CA HIS A 658 -1.24 -15.22 8.31
C HIS A 658 -0.06 -15.14 7.33
N SER A 659 -0.32 -15.05 6.03
CA SER A 659 0.74 -15.09 5.01
C SER A 659 1.69 -13.90 5.10
N ASN A 660 1.18 -12.69 5.34
CA ASN A 660 2.06 -11.52 5.44
C ASN A 660 2.83 -11.50 6.77
N MET A 661 2.25 -12.00 7.86
CA MET A 661 2.97 -12.10 9.13
C MET A 661 4.05 -13.19 9.10
N ILE A 662 3.80 -14.33 8.46
CA ILE A 662 4.83 -15.36 8.21
C ILE A 662 5.98 -14.78 7.39
N ALA A 663 5.69 -14.07 6.29
CA ALA A 663 6.71 -13.42 5.47
C ALA A 663 7.55 -12.42 6.29
N ALA A 664 6.88 -11.61 7.13
CA ALA A 664 7.51 -10.64 8.02
C ALA A 664 8.42 -11.28 9.08
N LEU A 665 8.03 -12.43 9.63
CA LEU A 665 8.83 -13.16 10.61
C LEU A 665 10.06 -13.82 9.99
N LEU A 666 9.96 -14.29 8.74
CA LEU A 666 11.11 -14.78 7.97
C LEU A 666 12.07 -13.62 7.65
N ASP A 667 11.57 -12.47 7.18
CA ASP A 667 12.39 -11.29 6.92
C ASP A 667 13.05 -10.74 8.21
N LEU A 668 12.33 -10.77 9.33
CA LEU A 668 12.84 -10.35 10.63
C LEU A 668 13.89 -11.32 11.18
N TYR A 669 13.71 -12.63 11.00
CA TYR A 669 14.75 -13.62 11.29
C TYR A 669 16.00 -13.38 10.43
N GLU A 670 15.85 -13.17 9.12
CA GLU A 670 16.97 -12.86 8.23
C GLU A 670 17.68 -11.53 8.57
N ALA A 671 16.97 -10.56 9.15
CA ALA A 671 17.55 -9.30 9.58
C ALA A 671 18.24 -9.34 10.96
N THR A 672 17.82 -10.24 11.86
CA THR A 672 18.21 -10.21 13.30
C THR A 672 18.92 -11.46 13.79
N GLY A 673 18.78 -12.59 13.09
CA GLY A 673 19.26 -13.90 13.53
C GLY A 673 18.56 -14.48 14.77
N ARG A 674 17.41 -13.92 15.20
CA ARG A 674 16.69 -14.36 16.40
C ARG A 674 15.78 -15.55 16.11
N THR A 675 16.15 -16.71 16.63
CA THR A 675 15.45 -18.00 16.37
C THR A 675 13.95 -17.98 16.68
N ARG A 676 13.52 -17.26 17.72
CA ARG A 676 12.09 -17.09 18.07
C ARG A 676 11.19 -16.66 16.90
N TRP A 677 11.67 -15.82 15.99
CA TRP A 677 10.87 -15.32 14.88
C TRP A 677 10.64 -16.41 13.83
N LEU A 678 11.66 -17.21 13.52
CA LEU A 678 11.54 -18.39 12.67
C LEU A 678 10.64 -19.47 13.32
N ASN A 679 10.77 -19.70 14.63
CA ASN A 679 9.89 -20.61 15.36
C ASN A 679 8.42 -20.19 15.31
N TRP A 680 8.12 -18.90 15.49
CA TRP A 680 6.75 -18.38 15.37
C TRP A 680 6.24 -18.39 13.92
N ALA A 681 7.11 -18.21 12.91
CA ALA A 681 6.75 -18.38 11.50
C ALA A 681 6.26 -19.81 11.21
N PHE A 682 6.94 -20.84 11.71
CA PHE A 682 6.48 -22.23 11.62
C PHE A 682 5.15 -22.47 12.34
N GLU A 683 4.94 -21.87 13.52
CA GLU A 683 3.68 -21.97 14.26
C GLU A 683 2.50 -21.30 13.55
N LEU A 684 2.73 -20.13 12.93
CA LEU A 684 1.72 -19.45 12.12
C LEU A 684 1.46 -20.21 10.81
N GLN A 685 2.45 -20.83 10.16
CA GLN A 685 2.20 -21.68 8.98
C GLN A 685 1.36 -22.90 9.36
N ALA A 686 1.69 -23.61 10.44
CA ALA A 686 0.88 -24.74 10.92
C ALA A 686 -0.55 -24.31 11.32
N THR A 687 -0.72 -23.07 11.80
CA THR A 687 -2.02 -22.46 12.09
C THR A 687 -2.80 -22.14 10.81
N GLN A 688 -2.14 -21.54 9.82
CA GLN A 688 -2.71 -21.26 8.50
C GLN A 688 -3.17 -22.54 7.82
N ASP A 689 -2.35 -23.60 7.84
CA ASP A 689 -2.69 -24.91 7.30
C ASP A 689 -3.93 -25.49 7.96
N ARG A 690 -3.97 -25.47 9.30
CA ARG A 690 -5.07 -26.02 10.11
C ARG A 690 -6.40 -25.30 9.89
N LEU A 691 -6.39 -23.99 9.63
CA LEU A 691 -7.59 -23.16 9.52
C LEU A 691 -8.07 -22.96 8.06
N LEU A 692 -7.12 -22.81 7.13
CA LEU A 692 -7.38 -22.20 5.83
C LEU A 692 -7.05 -23.12 4.65
N TYR A 693 -6.19 -24.13 4.80
CA TYR A 693 -5.82 -25.02 3.68
C TYR A 693 -7.02 -25.83 3.18
N ASP A 694 -7.13 -25.99 1.86
CA ASP A 694 -8.09 -26.88 1.24
C ASP A 694 -7.43 -28.22 0.86
N PRO A 695 -7.71 -29.31 1.60
CA PRO A 695 -7.17 -30.62 1.28
C PRO A 695 -7.81 -31.29 0.05
N GLN A 696 -8.87 -30.73 -0.53
CA GLN A 696 -9.53 -31.27 -1.73
C GLN A 696 -8.91 -30.69 -3.01
N ASP A 697 -9.05 -29.37 -3.20
CA ASP A 697 -8.63 -28.69 -4.42
C ASP A 697 -7.28 -27.95 -4.29
N GLY A 698 -6.63 -27.99 -3.13
CA GLY A 698 -5.36 -27.30 -2.86
C GLY A 698 -5.50 -25.79 -2.62
N GLY A 699 -4.39 -25.15 -2.24
CA GLY A 699 -4.38 -23.74 -1.84
C GLY A 699 -5.15 -23.45 -0.56
N TYR A 700 -5.45 -22.18 -0.31
CA TYR A 700 -6.01 -21.70 0.96
C TYR A 700 -7.24 -20.82 0.73
N PHE A 701 -8.24 -20.99 1.60
CA PHE A 701 -9.39 -20.11 1.71
C PHE A 701 -9.04 -18.83 2.46
N GLU A 702 -9.77 -17.74 2.16
CA GLU A 702 -9.54 -16.43 2.79
C GLU A 702 -9.88 -16.40 4.29
N GLU A 703 -10.85 -17.19 4.74
CA GLU A 703 -11.37 -17.21 6.11
C GLU A 703 -11.55 -18.66 6.63
N SER A 704 -11.77 -18.87 7.93
CA SER A 704 -11.73 -20.19 8.59
C SER A 704 -13.01 -21.05 8.44
N GLY A 705 -14.07 -20.50 7.86
CA GLY A 705 -15.39 -21.11 7.73
C GLY A 705 -16.24 -21.01 9.00
N THR A 706 -15.83 -20.22 10.00
CA THR A 706 -16.51 -20.10 11.30
C THR A 706 -17.76 -19.22 11.21
N ASP A 707 -17.68 -18.07 10.52
CA ASP A 707 -18.81 -17.17 10.30
C ASP A 707 -19.77 -17.72 9.24
N LYS A 708 -21.01 -18.02 9.64
CA LYS A 708 -22.05 -18.59 8.78
C LYS A 708 -22.82 -17.56 7.95
N SER A 709 -22.55 -16.26 8.14
CA SER A 709 -23.12 -15.19 7.32
C SER A 709 -22.38 -14.99 5.98
N VAL A 710 -21.17 -15.56 5.84
CA VAL A 710 -20.40 -15.53 4.59
C VAL A 710 -20.97 -16.57 3.61
N LEU A 711 -21.51 -16.10 2.48
CA LEU A 711 -22.28 -16.95 1.54
C LEU A 711 -21.48 -18.13 0.96
N TYR A 712 -20.17 -17.96 0.77
CA TYR A 712 -19.22 -18.96 0.30
C TYR A 712 -17.80 -18.55 0.65
N ARG A 713 -16.94 -19.55 0.92
CA ARG A 713 -15.50 -19.34 1.09
C ARG A 713 -14.88 -19.08 -0.28
N LEU A 714 -14.00 -18.08 -0.36
CA LEU A 714 -13.23 -17.77 -1.56
C LEU A 714 -11.77 -18.22 -1.39
N LYS A 715 -11.09 -18.41 -2.52
CA LYS A 715 -9.63 -18.42 -2.61
C LYS A 715 -9.27 -17.29 -3.57
N GLU A 716 -8.63 -16.22 -3.08
CA GLU A 716 -8.13 -15.18 -3.97
C GLU A 716 -6.78 -15.64 -4.55
N LEU A 717 -6.71 -15.66 -5.88
CA LEU A 717 -5.54 -16.14 -6.62
C LEU A 717 -4.81 -15.00 -7.35
N HIS A 718 -5.54 -13.94 -7.74
CA HIS A 718 -5.03 -12.79 -8.46
C HIS A 718 -4.39 -11.76 -7.55
N ASP A 719 -3.26 -11.18 -7.96
CA ASP A 719 -2.67 -10.04 -7.26
C ASP A 719 -3.35 -8.74 -7.70
N ALA A 720 -3.53 -7.81 -6.76
CA ALA A 720 -4.17 -6.51 -7.00
C ALA A 720 -3.27 -5.35 -6.51
N ALA A 721 -3.83 -4.40 -5.75
CA ALA A 721 -3.03 -3.42 -5.00
C ALA A 721 -2.25 -4.09 -3.83
N GLU A 722 -2.77 -5.20 -3.32
CA GLU A 722 -2.12 -6.12 -2.39
C GLU A 722 -1.90 -7.45 -3.13
N PRO A 723 -0.75 -8.13 -2.95
CA PRO A 723 -0.57 -9.54 -3.31
C PRO A 723 -1.65 -10.44 -2.69
N SER A 724 -2.08 -11.47 -3.40
CA SER A 724 -3.06 -12.43 -2.87
C SER A 724 -2.46 -13.23 -1.70
N GLY A 725 -3.32 -13.59 -0.74
CA GLY A 725 -2.89 -14.42 0.39
C GLY A 725 -2.35 -15.79 -0.04
N ASN A 726 -2.87 -16.34 -1.15
CA ASN A 726 -2.37 -17.59 -1.75
C ASN A 726 -0.97 -17.41 -2.36
N ASN A 727 -0.71 -16.30 -3.06
CA ASN A 727 0.56 -16.04 -3.73
C ASN A 727 1.68 -15.74 -2.70
N MET A 728 1.35 -14.99 -1.65
CA MET A 728 2.23 -14.82 -0.48
C MET A 728 2.52 -16.15 0.23
N SER A 729 1.49 -16.99 0.39
CA SER A 729 1.67 -18.34 0.96
C SER A 729 2.56 -19.24 0.10
N ALA A 730 2.46 -19.13 -1.24
CA ALA A 730 3.33 -19.86 -2.15
C ALA A 730 4.81 -19.53 -1.92
N MET A 731 5.15 -18.24 -1.79
CA MET A 731 6.51 -17.79 -1.46
C MET A 731 6.97 -18.25 -0.07
N ASN A 732 6.09 -18.15 0.93
CA ASN A 732 6.40 -18.59 2.30
C ASN A 732 6.71 -20.09 2.38
N LEU A 733 5.92 -20.93 1.70
CA LEU A 733 6.14 -22.38 1.66
C LEU A 733 7.54 -22.70 1.12
N ILE A 734 7.97 -22.07 0.02
CA ILE A 734 9.31 -22.30 -0.54
C ILE A 734 10.42 -21.83 0.41
N ARG A 735 10.29 -20.65 1.02
CA ARG A 735 11.27 -20.18 2.03
C ARG A 735 11.32 -21.10 3.26
N LEU A 736 10.18 -21.64 3.71
CA LEU A 736 10.12 -22.54 4.85
C LEU A 736 10.75 -23.92 4.55
N CYS A 737 10.74 -24.39 3.29
CA CYS A 737 11.48 -25.59 2.89
C CYS A 737 12.98 -25.49 3.22
N GLU A 738 13.58 -24.33 3.00
CA GLU A 738 15.01 -24.08 3.22
C GLU A 738 15.39 -24.10 4.72
N TYR A 739 14.40 -23.92 5.60
CA TYR A 739 14.55 -23.89 7.05
C TYR A 739 14.15 -25.19 7.76
N ASP A 740 13.54 -26.16 7.08
CA ASP A 740 13.24 -27.49 7.66
C ASP A 740 13.29 -28.64 6.64
N LEU A 741 14.34 -29.46 6.76
CA LEU A 741 14.52 -30.68 5.97
C LEU A 741 13.36 -31.69 6.12
N ASN A 742 12.71 -31.75 7.29
CA ASN A 742 11.66 -32.73 7.58
C ASN A 742 10.31 -32.33 6.98
N LEU A 743 10.02 -31.02 6.91
CA LEU A 743 8.76 -30.47 6.38
C LEU A 743 8.88 -30.00 4.92
N SER A 744 10.09 -29.91 4.37
CA SER A 744 10.35 -29.49 2.99
C SER A 744 9.48 -30.23 1.96
N GLU A 745 9.35 -31.57 2.07
CA GLU A 745 8.49 -32.33 1.14
C GLU A 745 7.01 -31.92 1.28
N GLU A 746 6.52 -31.74 2.50
CA GLU A 746 5.13 -31.37 2.81
C GLU A 746 4.77 -29.96 2.33
N TYR A 747 5.73 -29.03 2.40
CA TYR A 747 5.58 -27.66 1.90
C TYR A 747 5.69 -27.60 0.37
N GLN A 748 6.62 -28.35 -0.25
CA GLN A 748 6.70 -28.51 -1.70
C GLN A 748 5.42 -29.13 -2.28
N GLN A 749 4.80 -30.12 -1.61
CA GLN A 749 3.53 -30.69 -2.03
C GLN A 749 2.38 -29.66 -1.99
N ARG A 750 2.30 -28.82 -0.94
CA ARG A 750 1.32 -27.72 -0.89
C ARG A 750 1.55 -26.67 -1.97
N PHE A 751 2.80 -26.29 -2.22
CA PHE A 751 3.17 -25.37 -3.30
C PHE A 751 2.81 -25.95 -4.68
N THR A 752 3.08 -27.23 -4.90
CA THR A 752 2.69 -27.98 -6.10
C THR A 752 1.18 -27.91 -6.32
N LYS A 753 0.37 -28.13 -5.29
CA LYS A 753 -1.09 -28.01 -5.35
C LYS A 753 -1.56 -26.57 -5.65
N LEU A 754 -0.88 -25.55 -5.12
CA LEU A 754 -1.14 -24.15 -5.47
C LEU A 754 -0.83 -23.85 -6.94
N VAL A 755 0.24 -24.43 -7.49
CA VAL A 755 0.61 -24.28 -8.90
C VAL A 755 -0.40 -24.98 -9.81
N GLU A 756 -0.89 -26.17 -9.47
CA GLU A 756 -1.96 -26.86 -10.22
C GLU A 756 -3.26 -26.05 -10.25
N LEU A 757 -3.69 -25.54 -9.08
CA LEU A 757 -4.86 -24.67 -8.93
C LEU A 757 -4.79 -23.39 -9.79
N ASN A 758 -3.57 -22.91 -10.06
CA ASN A 758 -3.29 -21.72 -10.87
C ASN A 758 -2.81 -22.03 -12.29
N SER A 759 -2.71 -23.30 -12.69
CA SER A 759 -2.10 -23.73 -13.97
C SER A 759 -2.64 -22.96 -15.18
N ARG A 760 -3.96 -22.74 -15.24
CA ARG A 760 -4.62 -21.91 -16.26
C ARG A 760 -4.10 -20.48 -16.28
N TYR A 761 -3.97 -19.82 -15.13
CA TYR A 761 -3.49 -18.44 -15.08
C TYR A 761 -2.01 -18.35 -15.44
N ILE A 762 -1.18 -19.31 -15.00
CA ILE A 762 0.24 -19.38 -15.37
C ILE A 762 0.41 -19.52 -16.90
N ILE A 763 -0.45 -20.30 -17.56
CA ILE A 763 -0.39 -20.55 -19.01
C ILE A 763 -1.02 -19.41 -19.83
N GLU A 764 -2.24 -18.98 -19.50
CA GLU A 764 -3.03 -18.05 -20.31
C GLU A 764 -2.77 -16.57 -19.97
N HIS A 765 -2.55 -16.25 -18.68
CA HIS A 765 -2.60 -14.89 -18.13
C HIS A 765 -1.57 -14.65 -16.99
N PRO A 766 -0.28 -14.97 -17.15
CA PRO A 766 0.67 -15.00 -16.03
C PRO A 766 0.87 -13.63 -15.37
N HIS A 767 0.68 -12.54 -16.11
CA HIS A 767 0.70 -11.16 -15.60
C HIS A 767 -0.42 -10.82 -14.58
N THR A 768 -1.34 -11.75 -14.31
CA THR A 768 -2.38 -11.61 -13.27
C THR A 768 -1.97 -12.19 -11.91
N VAL A 769 -0.87 -12.97 -11.88
CA VAL A 769 -0.36 -13.66 -10.69
C VAL A 769 1.16 -13.46 -10.45
N PRO A 770 1.72 -12.23 -10.55
CA PRO A 770 3.16 -11.97 -10.41
C PRO A 770 3.80 -12.47 -9.11
N GLY A 771 3.05 -12.49 -8.00
CA GLY A 771 3.54 -13.05 -6.73
C GLY A 771 3.75 -14.56 -6.81
N LEU A 772 2.83 -15.28 -7.45
CA LEU A 772 2.99 -16.71 -7.72
C LEU A 772 4.09 -16.97 -8.74
N MET A 773 4.19 -16.15 -9.79
CA MET A 773 5.28 -16.26 -10.77
C MET A 773 6.65 -16.05 -10.10
N SER A 774 6.76 -15.14 -9.12
CA SER A 774 7.97 -14.98 -8.31
C SER A 774 8.29 -16.24 -7.48
N ALA A 775 7.28 -16.90 -6.91
CA ALA A 775 7.44 -18.15 -6.16
C ALA A 775 7.77 -19.36 -7.07
N LEU A 776 7.19 -19.43 -8.27
CA LEU A 776 7.51 -20.41 -9.30
C LEU A 776 8.94 -20.25 -9.80
N GLY A 777 9.33 -19.03 -10.17
CA GLY A 777 10.71 -18.72 -10.57
C GLY A 777 11.72 -19.06 -9.48
N ARG A 778 11.36 -18.82 -8.22
CA ARG A 778 12.14 -19.21 -7.03
C ARG A 778 12.34 -20.72 -6.99
N PHE A 779 11.24 -21.47 -6.98
CA PHE A 779 11.25 -22.93 -6.94
C PHE A 779 12.06 -23.61 -8.07
N VAL A 780 12.09 -23.04 -9.28
CA VAL A 780 12.84 -23.61 -10.42
C VAL A 780 14.24 -22.99 -10.65
N SER A 781 14.69 -22.05 -9.82
CA SER A 781 15.98 -21.40 -10.04
C SER A 781 17.15 -22.27 -9.57
N ASP A 782 18.14 -22.43 -10.45
CA ASP A 782 19.40 -23.08 -10.11
C ASP A 782 20.34 -22.22 -9.25
N ARG A 783 20.06 -20.91 -9.12
CA ARG A 783 20.95 -19.91 -8.51
C ARG A 783 20.71 -19.64 -7.03
N GLU A 784 19.62 -20.18 -6.47
CA GLU A 784 19.30 -19.95 -5.07
C GLU A 784 20.25 -20.70 -4.13
N ILE A 785 20.73 -19.98 -3.11
CA ILE A 785 21.70 -20.49 -2.15
C ILE A 785 21.32 -20.15 -0.70
N ASN A 786 21.48 -21.14 0.17
CA ASN A 786 21.39 -20.95 1.61
C ASN A 786 22.77 -20.53 2.14
N ILE A 787 22.85 -19.34 2.71
CA ILE A 787 24.07 -18.78 3.28
C ILE A 787 23.98 -18.93 4.80
N ALA A 788 24.69 -19.92 5.34
CA ALA A 788 24.72 -20.16 6.78
C ALA A 788 25.89 -19.42 7.44
N PHE A 789 25.57 -18.51 8.36
CA PHE A 789 26.53 -17.79 9.21
C PHE A 789 26.70 -18.54 10.53
N VAL A 790 27.87 -19.12 10.74
CA VAL A 790 28.23 -19.84 11.96
C VAL A 790 29.11 -18.94 12.83
N PHE A 791 28.69 -18.75 14.08
CA PHE A 791 29.36 -17.86 15.03
C PHE A 791 29.12 -18.30 16.48
N ASP A 792 29.96 -17.76 17.36
CA ASP A 792 29.88 -17.84 18.81
C ASP A 792 30.43 -16.54 19.41
N GLN A 793 30.48 -16.44 20.73
CA GLN A 793 30.98 -15.30 21.51
C GLN A 793 32.44 -14.90 21.23
N SER A 794 33.23 -15.72 20.53
CA SER A 794 34.58 -15.36 20.08
C SER A 794 34.57 -14.50 18.80
N VAL A 795 33.46 -14.47 18.06
CA VAL A 795 33.32 -13.82 16.77
C VAL A 795 32.92 -12.34 16.92
N THR A 796 33.73 -11.45 16.36
CA THR A 796 33.49 -9.99 16.42
C THR A 796 33.00 -9.37 15.11
N ASN A 797 33.14 -10.05 13.97
CA ASN A 797 32.94 -9.47 12.63
C ASN A 797 31.58 -9.83 11.97
N LEU A 798 30.64 -10.44 12.70
CA LEU A 798 29.36 -10.93 12.16
C LEU A 798 28.57 -9.85 11.42
N LYS A 799 28.43 -8.66 12.02
CA LYS A 799 27.69 -7.55 11.40
C LYS A 799 28.34 -7.09 10.10
N GLU A 800 29.68 -7.01 10.06
CA GLU A 800 30.44 -6.57 8.89
C GLU A 800 30.30 -7.56 7.73
N VAL A 801 30.36 -8.87 8.04
CA VAL A 801 30.16 -9.96 7.09
C VAL A 801 28.74 -9.95 6.53
N ILE A 802 27.70 -9.84 7.37
CA ILE A 802 26.31 -9.77 6.91
C ILE A 802 26.11 -8.55 6.02
N GLN A 803 26.57 -7.37 6.44
CA GLN A 803 26.46 -6.12 5.67
C GLN A 803 27.15 -6.21 4.30
N TYR A 804 28.35 -6.80 4.26
CA TYR A 804 29.02 -7.05 2.98
C TYR A 804 28.21 -8.02 2.10
N VAL A 805 27.71 -9.13 2.64
CA VAL A 805 26.90 -10.09 1.87
C VAL A 805 25.59 -9.45 1.40
N VAL A 806 24.91 -8.63 2.21
CA VAL A 806 23.72 -7.82 1.84
C VAL A 806 23.98 -6.94 0.61
N HIS A 807 25.11 -6.25 0.54
CA HIS A 807 25.42 -5.37 -0.59
C HIS A 807 26.05 -6.09 -1.80
N GLN A 808 26.21 -7.41 -1.76
CA GLN A 808 26.83 -8.21 -2.83
C GLN A 808 25.95 -9.36 -3.33
N SER A 809 24.84 -9.65 -2.67
CA SER A 809 23.81 -10.59 -3.15
C SER A 809 22.42 -10.10 -2.80
N THR A 810 21.46 -10.38 -3.67
CA THR A 810 20.08 -9.89 -3.58
C THR A 810 19.21 -10.76 -2.68
N PRO A 811 18.20 -10.18 -1.99
CA PRO A 811 17.27 -10.94 -1.14
C PRO A 811 16.48 -12.03 -1.90
N SER A 812 16.29 -11.86 -3.21
CA SER A 812 15.53 -12.76 -4.07
C SER A 812 16.31 -13.99 -4.60
N GLN A 813 17.59 -14.15 -4.22
CA GLN A 813 18.45 -15.28 -4.67
C GLN A 813 19.11 -16.03 -3.51
N ARG A 814 18.70 -15.77 -2.27
CA ARG A 814 19.37 -16.32 -1.09
C ARG A 814 18.42 -16.46 0.09
N THR A 815 18.85 -17.28 1.04
CA THR A 815 18.24 -17.41 2.36
C THR A 815 19.33 -17.42 3.42
N PHE A 816 19.15 -16.64 4.48
CA PHE A 816 20.12 -16.53 5.58
C PHE A 816 19.81 -17.51 6.71
N ILE A 817 20.76 -18.38 7.03
CA ILE A 817 20.66 -19.29 8.18
C ILE A 817 21.65 -18.84 9.25
N TYR A 818 21.19 -18.66 10.47
CA TYR A 818 22.04 -18.32 11.62
C TYR A 818 22.30 -19.56 12.46
N VAL A 819 23.58 -19.88 12.69
CA VAL A 819 24.04 -20.99 13.53
C VAL A 819 24.85 -20.40 14.69
N ASN A 820 24.14 -19.82 15.66
CA ASN A 820 24.70 -19.30 16.90
C ASN A 820 24.95 -20.46 17.86
N LYS A 821 26.21 -20.76 18.18
CA LYS A 821 26.56 -21.87 19.08
C LYS A 821 26.32 -21.59 20.56
N ASP A 822 26.10 -20.34 20.96
CA ASP A 822 25.80 -19.96 22.35
C ASP A 822 24.29 -19.84 22.64
N ASP A 823 23.42 -19.95 21.65
CA ASP A 823 21.96 -19.86 21.80
C ASP A 823 21.33 -21.26 21.80
N PRO A 824 20.80 -21.76 22.93
CA PRO A 824 20.20 -23.09 23.01
C PRO A 824 18.96 -23.25 22.11
N GLU A 825 18.20 -22.18 21.85
CA GLU A 825 17.04 -22.23 20.96
C GLU A 825 17.50 -22.42 19.50
N CYS A 826 18.58 -21.73 19.11
CA CYS A 826 19.23 -21.90 17.82
C CYS A 826 19.80 -23.31 17.64
N VAL A 827 20.54 -23.82 18.63
CA VAL A 827 21.13 -25.18 18.57
C VAL A 827 20.03 -26.24 18.42
N ASP A 828 18.95 -26.16 19.22
CA ASP A 828 17.81 -27.08 19.14
C ASP A 828 17.09 -27.03 17.78
N LEU A 829 16.90 -25.82 17.21
CA LEU A 829 16.34 -25.67 15.87
C LEU A 829 17.23 -26.30 14.79
N ILE A 830 18.54 -26.05 14.83
CA ILE A 830 19.49 -26.61 13.86
C ILE A 830 19.56 -28.13 13.97
N GLU A 831 19.61 -28.70 15.17
CA GLU A 831 19.64 -30.16 15.35
C GLU A 831 18.37 -30.85 14.86
N LYS A 832 17.19 -30.25 15.08
CA LYS A 832 15.90 -30.81 14.66
C LYS A 832 15.61 -30.62 13.17
N ARG A 833 15.80 -29.41 12.65
CA ARG A 833 15.31 -28.99 11.32
C ARG A 833 16.39 -28.97 10.24
N LEU A 834 17.65 -28.70 10.60
CA LEU A 834 18.76 -28.53 9.67
C LEU A 834 20.01 -29.36 10.08
N PRO A 835 19.86 -30.70 10.29
CA PRO A 835 20.89 -31.53 10.93
C PRO A 835 22.22 -31.61 10.17
N TYR A 836 22.27 -31.22 8.89
CA TYR A 836 23.51 -31.10 8.11
C TYR A 836 24.41 -29.93 8.57
N LEU A 837 23.87 -28.95 9.31
CA LEU A 837 24.60 -27.82 9.89
C LEU A 837 25.00 -28.03 11.37
N LYS A 838 24.55 -29.11 12.03
CA LYS A 838 24.82 -29.33 13.47
C LYS A 838 26.33 -29.32 13.79
N ASP A 839 27.12 -29.97 12.95
CA ASP A 839 28.57 -30.15 13.09
C ASP A 839 29.38 -28.99 12.49
N ALA A 840 28.72 -27.95 11.96
CA ALA A 840 29.37 -26.76 11.43
C ALA A 840 30.13 -26.00 12.54
N LYS A 841 31.30 -25.44 12.21
CA LYS A 841 32.26 -24.92 13.21
C LYS A 841 32.63 -23.46 12.94
N VAL A 842 32.91 -22.73 14.02
CA VAL A 842 33.60 -21.44 13.96
C VAL A 842 35.07 -21.69 13.64
N LEU A 843 35.61 -20.94 12.68
CA LEU A 843 36.99 -21.01 12.23
C LEU A 843 37.71 -19.69 12.55
N ASN A 844 38.92 -19.78 13.11
CA ASN A 844 39.80 -18.64 13.36
C ASN A 844 39.17 -17.48 14.16
N ASN A 845 38.17 -17.77 15.02
CA ASN A 845 37.37 -16.79 15.77
C ASN A 845 36.71 -15.73 14.86
N MET A 846 36.37 -16.11 13.63
CA MET A 846 35.67 -15.26 12.65
C MET A 846 34.35 -15.92 12.24
N THR A 847 33.41 -15.09 11.78
CA THR A 847 32.17 -15.55 11.17
C THR A 847 32.48 -16.53 10.06
N THR A 848 32.01 -17.75 10.20
CA THR A 848 32.28 -18.82 9.24
C THR A 848 31.07 -19.00 8.36
N ILE A 849 31.27 -18.83 7.06
CA ILE A 849 30.22 -18.82 6.05
C ILE A 849 30.22 -20.17 5.34
N TYR A 850 29.07 -20.85 5.34
CA TYR A 850 28.82 -22.02 4.50
C TYR A 850 27.82 -21.63 3.41
N ILE A 851 28.13 -21.97 2.16
CA ILE A 851 27.20 -21.87 1.03
C ILE A 851 26.61 -23.27 0.84
N CYS A 852 25.30 -23.39 0.93
CA CYS A 852 24.58 -24.65 0.86
C CYS A 852 23.47 -24.61 -0.19
N LYS A 853 23.29 -25.72 -0.90
CA LYS A 853 22.18 -25.97 -1.84
C LYS A 853 21.70 -27.40 -1.61
N ASP A 854 20.40 -27.65 -1.70
CA ASP A 854 19.79 -28.98 -1.51
C ASP A 854 20.26 -29.67 -0.20
N PHE A 855 20.23 -28.91 0.91
CA PHE A 855 20.69 -29.32 2.25
C PHE A 855 22.14 -29.86 2.30
N THR A 856 22.97 -29.49 1.32
CA THR A 856 24.37 -29.89 1.21
C THR A 856 25.25 -28.64 1.13
N CYS A 857 26.27 -28.54 1.98
CA CYS A 857 27.16 -27.38 2.03
C CYS A 857 28.50 -27.62 1.33
N GLN A 858 29.02 -26.55 0.73
CA GLN A 858 30.40 -26.49 0.24
C GLN A 858 31.40 -26.30 1.39
N LEU A 859 32.69 -26.27 1.06
CA LEU A 859 33.74 -25.95 2.04
C LEU A 859 33.53 -24.54 2.62
N PRO A 860 33.61 -24.36 3.94
CA PRO A 860 33.40 -23.06 4.57
C PRO A 860 34.50 -22.06 4.27
N THR A 861 34.16 -20.77 4.33
CA THR A 861 35.11 -19.66 4.26
C THR A 861 34.91 -18.68 5.41
N THR A 862 35.97 -18.00 5.82
CA THR A 862 35.91 -16.82 6.72
C THR A 862 36.10 -15.50 5.95
N ASN A 863 36.31 -15.58 4.63
CA ASN A 863 36.48 -14.44 3.75
C ASN A 863 35.20 -14.21 2.93
N PRO A 864 34.42 -13.15 3.20
CA PRO A 864 33.16 -12.92 2.51
C PRO A 864 33.33 -12.55 1.02
N HIS A 865 34.52 -12.13 0.58
CA HIS A 865 34.81 -11.90 -0.85
C HIS A 865 34.76 -13.19 -1.68
N ASP A 866 35.01 -14.36 -1.08
CA ASP A 866 34.96 -15.63 -1.81
C ASP A 866 33.51 -16.07 -2.09
N LEU A 867 32.53 -15.59 -1.31
CA LEU A 867 31.11 -15.77 -1.60
C LEU A 867 30.68 -15.03 -2.87
N VAL A 868 31.15 -13.80 -3.08
CA VAL A 868 30.83 -13.01 -4.27
C VAL A 868 31.35 -13.68 -5.54
N LYS A 869 32.56 -14.25 -5.48
CA LYS A 869 33.08 -15.05 -6.61
C LYS A 869 32.15 -16.22 -6.96
N HIS A 870 31.54 -16.85 -5.96
CA HIS A 870 30.60 -17.95 -6.18
C HIS A 870 29.30 -17.44 -6.81
N VAL A 871 28.65 -16.46 -6.18
CA VAL A 871 27.39 -15.84 -6.62
C VAL A 871 27.50 -15.19 -8.00
N SER A 872 28.63 -14.56 -8.33
CA SER A 872 28.87 -13.93 -9.64
C SER A 872 29.43 -14.88 -10.71
N SER A 873 29.65 -16.17 -10.40
CA SER A 873 30.13 -17.17 -11.35
C SER A 873 29.06 -18.12 -11.88
N GLN A 874 27.84 -18.02 -11.34
CA GLN A 874 26.64 -18.75 -11.76
C GLN A 874 25.69 -17.83 -12.53
#